data_AF-A0A1I5Z5X1-F1
#
_entry.id   AF-A0A1I5Z5X1-F1
#
_cell.length_a   1.000
_cell.length_b   1.000
_cell.length_c   1.000
_cell.angle_alpha   90.00
_cell.angle_beta   90.00
_cell.angle_gamma   90.00
#
_symmetry.space_group_name_H-M   'P 1'
#
loop_
_entity.id
_entity.type
_entity.pdbx_description
1 polymer ?
#
loop_
_entity_poly.entity_id
_entity_poly.type
_entity_poly.pdbx_seq_one_letter_code
_entity_poly.pdbx_strand_id
1 'polypeptide(L)'
;MKKNTFKKSVVAAALVTSLFAGTNVGFASSSMQDVVDQARKDMKNAAYAYVVPAQGGKLATSKELSPALNKAKDNYVKAKAAITKSNAKNKSALLKDLNDLYNERVTKGIIPYIDAYNYADKYLTPIMNDIKKAEAAKDWAKVETLYHKLSVQLKSRTSILYRFSGKAARDLLLDQYKEPANTKRDQLMVPVTVYMKVVQAEKLLAAGNKAEAKKVIDTITPLLDRLPTASAYPMVEDLLKKVEAVIKASGADSSSKDAVSLRILGTSDIHTNIVNYDYYKDTESNSLGLAKTATLIKTARAENSSSLLFDNGDAIQGTPLGSYKQAVDKLVDGEEHPSVTAMELLGYDGATFGNHEFNYGLDYLDEVMDDANFPYVNANVQDAKTGKLLYTPYTLIDQEVVDAEGDKSTIKVGVTGIVPPQILKWDKSHLEGKVKVQDSVQAVQAIIPEMKKAGADVVIVLSHSGLGDTKHEVGEEDVTYLLTKVEGIDAIITGHAHQVFPGKVDASLTNVDIENGTINGVPVVMPGKFGSHLGVIDLTLEKKGNDWNVTKSKAEVRTIAKDSTDVDKTVVDAVKEAHEGTIKYVRQAVGTTTADIHSYFSQVQDDPSIQIVTNAQTEYVKAKLKGTANEKLPVLSAGAPFKAGTRSDPEYYTYVPKGELAIKNVADLYLYDNTVATVKVTGADVKEWLEMSAGQFNQIDATKTGDQQLINTDFRSYNYDVIDGVTYEIDVTKPAKYDADGNLVNDKSSRITNLQYDGKPIDLKQEFIVATNNYRANGTFPGVRNATAIEIYPDENRQTIIDYILAEKTIDPSADGNWKFAALPASATIVFESSKQAEKVIPANGSIKYVGEGTDGFGKYSIK
;
A
#
# COMPACT_ATOMS: atom_id res chain seq x y z
N MET A 1 -33.86 -19.93 33.08
CA MET A 1 -34.43 -18.57 32.99
C MET A 1 -33.39 -17.63 32.37
N LYS A 2 -33.59 -17.26 31.11
CA LYS A 2 -33.34 -15.96 30.47
C LYS A 2 -33.46 -16.20 28.96
N LYS A 3 -34.63 -15.82 28.43
CA LYS A 3 -35.02 -15.93 27.02
C LYS A 3 -34.20 -14.94 26.20
N ASN A 4 -33.31 -15.42 25.33
CA ASN A 4 -32.79 -14.60 24.25
C ASN A 4 -33.69 -14.78 23.03
N THR A 5 -34.64 -13.86 22.89
CA THR A 5 -35.41 -13.62 21.67
C THR A 5 -34.48 -13.14 20.57
N PHE A 6 -34.05 -14.07 19.72
CA PHE A 6 -33.58 -13.74 18.38
C PHE A 6 -34.75 -13.10 17.62
N LYS A 7 -34.71 -11.77 17.44
CA LYS A 7 -35.54 -11.10 16.44
C LYS A 7 -35.11 -11.65 15.09
N LYS A 8 -35.93 -12.57 14.54
CA LYS A 8 -35.97 -12.82 13.11
C LYS A 8 -36.41 -11.51 12.45
N SER A 9 -35.45 -10.70 12.02
CA SER A 9 -35.69 -9.68 11.02
C SER A 9 -36.11 -10.42 9.77
N VAL A 10 -37.43 -10.54 9.58
CA VAL A 10 -38.03 -10.90 8.32
C VAL A 10 -37.44 -9.94 7.31
N VAL A 11 -36.53 -10.43 6.46
CA VAL A 11 -36.19 -9.78 5.20
C VAL A 11 -37.49 -9.84 4.40
N ALA A 12 -38.34 -8.85 4.64
CA ALA A 12 -39.36 -8.47 3.69
C ALA A 12 -38.57 -8.07 2.45
N ALA A 13 -38.48 -9.01 1.51
CA ALA A 13 -38.09 -8.70 0.15
C ALA A 13 -39.04 -7.61 -0.31
N ALA A 14 -38.59 -6.37 -0.18
CA ALA A 14 -39.17 -5.22 -0.83
C ALA A 14 -38.88 -5.40 -2.32
N LEU A 15 -39.67 -6.28 -2.94
CA LEU A 15 -40.00 -6.26 -4.35
C LEU A 15 -40.74 -4.94 -4.61
N VAL A 16 -40.03 -3.83 -4.52
CA VAL A 16 -40.49 -2.55 -5.03
C VAL A 16 -40.31 -2.63 -6.53
N THR A 17 -41.38 -3.08 -7.19
CA THR A 17 -41.96 -2.44 -8.38
C THR A 17 -41.21 -1.20 -8.88
N SER A 18 -40.08 -1.38 -9.56
CA SER A 18 -39.71 -0.54 -10.71
C SER A 18 -40.22 -1.23 -11.98
N LEU A 19 -41.52 -1.51 -11.99
CA LEU A 19 -42.26 -1.88 -13.17
C LEU A 19 -42.46 -0.59 -13.97
N PHE A 20 -41.91 -0.55 -15.19
CA PHE A 20 -42.06 0.49 -16.21
C PHE A 20 -41.27 1.80 -16.02
N ALA A 21 -39.93 1.74 -16.12
CA ALA A 21 -39.23 2.79 -16.89
C ALA A 21 -39.30 2.37 -18.37
N GLY A 22 -40.45 2.64 -18.99
CA GLY A 22 -40.58 2.55 -20.44
C GLY A 22 -39.71 3.65 -21.04
N THR A 23 -38.74 3.30 -21.88
CA THR A 23 -38.33 4.23 -22.93
C THR A 23 -39.61 4.50 -23.73
N ASN A 24 -40.13 5.73 -23.64
CA ASN A 24 -41.35 6.14 -24.34
C ASN A 24 -41.06 6.21 -25.85
N VAL A 25 -41.09 5.04 -26.48
CA VAL A 25 -40.97 4.87 -27.93
C VAL A 25 -42.36 4.40 -28.38
N GLY A 26 -43.22 5.33 -28.78
CA GLY A 26 -44.64 5.06 -29.05
C GLY A 26 -44.87 4.04 -30.19
N PHE A 27 -45.73 3.04 -29.98
CA PHE A 27 -45.99 1.98 -30.96
C PHE A 27 -47.22 2.30 -31.83
N ALA A 28 -47.23 1.79 -33.06
CA ALA A 28 -48.31 2.06 -34.03
C ALA A 28 -49.54 1.12 -33.91
N SER A 29 -49.47 0.00 -33.17
CA SER A 29 -50.60 -0.91 -32.91
C SER A 29 -50.46 -1.66 -31.57
N SER A 30 -51.59 -2.01 -30.93
CA SER A 30 -51.64 -2.71 -29.63
C SER A 30 -51.08 -4.14 -29.68
N SER A 31 -51.33 -4.88 -30.77
CA SER A 31 -50.85 -6.26 -30.91
C SER A 31 -49.33 -6.38 -31.07
N MET A 32 -48.65 -5.36 -31.61
CA MET A 32 -47.20 -5.32 -31.71
C MET A 32 -46.55 -4.99 -30.36
N GLN A 33 -47.15 -4.07 -29.61
CA GLN A 33 -46.72 -3.70 -28.26
C GLN A 33 -46.61 -4.94 -27.36
N ASP A 34 -47.67 -5.76 -27.32
CA ASP A 34 -47.76 -6.94 -26.45
C ASP A 34 -46.62 -7.94 -26.73
N VAL A 35 -46.30 -8.17 -28.01
CA VAL A 35 -45.22 -9.09 -28.42
C VAL A 35 -43.85 -8.54 -28.01
N VAL A 36 -43.63 -7.23 -28.14
CA VAL A 36 -42.36 -6.59 -27.77
C VAL A 36 -42.17 -6.53 -26.26
N ASP A 37 -43.23 -6.22 -25.50
CA ASP A 37 -43.17 -6.20 -24.04
C ASP A 37 -42.99 -7.60 -23.46
N GLN A 38 -43.62 -8.61 -24.04
CA GLN A 38 -43.41 -10.00 -23.65
C GLN A 38 -41.96 -10.44 -23.91
N ALA A 39 -41.36 -10.03 -25.03
CA ALA A 39 -39.94 -10.29 -25.31
C ALA A 39 -39.02 -9.59 -24.31
N ARG A 40 -39.27 -8.31 -24.01
CA ARG A 40 -38.52 -7.54 -23.00
C ARG A 40 -38.60 -8.20 -21.62
N LYS A 41 -39.79 -8.66 -21.23
CA LYS A 41 -40.03 -9.38 -19.97
C LYS A 41 -39.24 -10.69 -19.89
N ASP A 42 -39.29 -11.52 -20.93
CA ASP A 42 -38.61 -12.81 -20.90
C ASP A 42 -37.07 -12.66 -20.97
N MET A 43 -36.53 -11.64 -21.65
CA MET A 43 -35.10 -11.32 -21.60
C MET A 43 -34.65 -10.89 -20.20
N LYS A 44 -35.44 -10.08 -19.48
CA LYS A 44 -35.16 -9.71 -18.08
C LYS A 44 -35.25 -10.93 -17.16
N ASN A 45 -36.26 -11.78 -17.33
CA ASN A 45 -36.41 -13.01 -16.56
C ASN A 45 -35.24 -13.97 -16.77
N ALA A 46 -34.72 -14.07 -18.00
CA ALA A 46 -33.53 -14.87 -18.29
C ALA A 46 -32.30 -14.39 -17.51
N ALA A 47 -32.11 -13.07 -17.37
CA ALA A 47 -31.04 -12.54 -16.51
C ALA A 47 -31.29 -12.83 -15.01
N TYR A 48 -32.53 -12.64 -14.54
CA TYR A 48 -32.86 -12.90 -13.13
C TYR A 48 -32.77 -14.37 -12.72
N ALA A 49 -32.94 -15.29 -13.67
CA ALA A 49 -32.90 -16.72 -13.40
C ALA A 49 -31.58 -17.22 -12.80
N TYR A 50 -30.46 -16.53 -13.02
CA TYR A 50 -29.18 -16.84 -12.35
C TYR A 50 -28.76 -15.79 -11.33
N VAL A 51 -29.17 -14.53 -11.49
CA VAL A 51 -28.81 -13.44 -10.55
C VAL A 51 -29.52 -13.60 -9.20
N VAL A 52 -30.82 -13.87 -9.20
CA VAL A 52 -31.61 -13.94 -7.96
C VAL A 52 -31.20 -15.12 -7.08
N PRO A 53 -31.04 -16.36 -7.61
CA PRO A 53 -30.51 -17.45 -6.80
C PRO A 53 -29.14 -17.15 -6.22
N ALA A 54 -28.27 -16.49 -6.99
CA ALA A 54 -26.92 -16.16 -6.54
C ALA A 54 -26.89 -15.13 -5.41
N GLN A 55 -27.81 -14.16 -5.40
CA GLN A 55 -27.99 -13.25 -4.25
C GLN A 55 -28.39 -14.00 -2.97
N GLY A 56 -29.06 -15.14 -3.11
CA GLY A 56 -29.35 -16.07 -2.02
C GLY A 56 -28.26 -17.13 -1.78
N GLY A 57 -27.07 -16.99 -2.37
CA GLY A 57 -25.95 -17.92 -2.17
C GLY A 57 -25.97 -19.19 -3.04
N LYS A 58 -26.88 -19.31 -4.02
CA LYS A 58 -27.04 -20.51 -4.86
C LYS A 58 -26.72 -20.24 -6.33
N LEU A 59 -25.83 -21.04 -6.92
CA LEU A 59 -25.62 -21.05 -8.37
C LEU A 59 -26.72 -21.84 -9.09
N ALA A 60 -27.29 -21.25 -10.13
CA ALA A 60 -28.24 -21.93 -11.02
C ALA A 60 -27.47 -22.74 -12.07
N THR A 61 -27.88 -23.98 -12.29
CA THR A 61 -27.27 -24.89 -13.27
C THR A 61 -27.70 -24.57 -14.69
N SER A 62 -26.91 -24.99 -15.69
CA SER A 62 -27.28 -24.85 -17.11
C SER A 62 -28.62 -25.52 -17.45
N LYS A 63 -28.97 -26.61 -16.75
CA LYS A 63 -30.27 -27.30 -16.89
C LYS A 63 -31.43 -26.46 -16.36
N GLU A 64 -31.26 -25.82 -15.20
CA GLU A 64 -32.28 -24.93 -14.61
C GLU A 64 -32.51 -23.67 -15.47
N LEU A 65 -31.48 -23.20 -16.18
CA LEU A 65 -31.53 -21.96 -16.96
C LEU A 65 -32.01 -22.13 -18.41
N SER A 66 -31.91 -23.34 -18.96
CA SER A 66 -32.27 -23.64 -20.36
C SER A 66 -33.70 -23.20 -20.74
N PRO A 67 -34.74 -23.42 -19.92
CA PRO A 67 -36.10 -22.97 -20.25
C PRO A 67 -36.22 -21.44 -20.38
N ALA A 68 -35.59 -20.68 -19.48
CA ALA A 68 -35.64 -19.22 -19.48
C ALA A 68 -34.88 -18.63 -20.69
N LEU A 69 -33.71 -19.20 -21.02
CA LEU A 69 -32.93 -18.82 -22.19
C LEU A 69 -33.69 -19.06 -23.51
N ASN A 70 -34.25 -20.25 -23.69
CA ASN A 70 -34.97 -20.60 -24.92
C ASN A 70 -36.18 -19.69 -25.11
N LYS A 71 -36.95 -19.45 -24.04
CA LYS A 71 -38.10 -18.55 -24.09
C LYS A 71 -37.72 -17.12 -24.47
N ALA A 72 -36.62 -16.59 -23.92
CA ALA A 72 -36.12 -15.25 -24.27
C ALA A 72 -35.68 -15.16 -25.74
N LYS A 73 -35.00 -16.19 -26.26
CA LYS A 73 -34.60 -16.28 -27.67
C LYS A 73 -35.80 -16.30 -28.61
N ASP A 74 -36.77 -17.16 -28.34
CA ASP A 74 -37.96 -17.31 -29.18
C ASP A 74 -38.77 -16.01 -29.25
N ASN A 75 -38.97 -15.36 -28.11
CA ASN A 75 -39.76 -14.13 -28.04
C ASN A 75 -39.01 -12.93 -28.61
N TYR A 76 -37.67 -12.87 -28.50
CA TYR A 76 -36.87 -11.88 -29.23
C TYR A 76 -37.04 -12.01 -30.75
N VAL A 77 -36.99 -13.22 -31.32
CA VAL A 77 -37.18 -13.45 -32.76
C VAL A 77 -38.57 -13.01 -33.21
N LYS A 78 -39.61 -13.37 -32.44
CA LYS A 78 -41.00 -12.96 -32.72
C LYS A 78 -41.17 -11.43 -32.67
N ALA A 79 -40.63 -10.77 -31.65
CA ALA A 79 -40.68 -9.31 -31.51
C ALA A 79 -39.93 -8.59 -32.65
N LYS A 80 -38.74 -9.08 -33.01
CA LYS A 80 -37.96 -8.53 -34.13
C LYS A 80 -38.71 -8.66 -35.45
N ALA A 81 -39.34 -9.81 -35.71
CA ALA A 81 -40.17 -10.02 -36.90
C ALA A 81 -41.40 -9.12 -36.91
N ALA A 82 -42.07 -8.94 -35.77
CA ALA A 82 -43.23 -8.05 -35.64
C ALA A 82 -42.87 -6.59 -35.91
N ILE A 83 -41.79 -6.07 -35.32
CA ILE A 83 -41.29 -4.71 -35.58
C ILE A 83 -40.90 -4.55 -37.06
N THR A 84 -40.24 -5.56 -37.64
CA THR A 84 -39.79 -5.53 -39.04
C THR A 84 -40.94 -5.49 -40.04
N LYS A 85 -42.07 -6.15 -39.75
CA LYS A 85 -43.27 -6.14 -40.61
C LYS A 85 -44.19 -4.94 -40.39
N SER A 86 -43.92 -4.11 -39.37
CA SER A 86 -44.75 -2.96 -39.02
C SER A 86 -44.48 -1.72 -39.89
N ASN A 87 -45.48 -0.84 -39.98
CA ASN A 87 -45.41 0.50 -40.58
C ASN A 87 -45.04 1.59 -39.55
N ALA A 88 -44.41 1.23 -38.42
CA ALA A 88 -44.09 2.18 -37.35
C ALA A 88 -43.02 3.21 -37.78
N LYS A 89 -43.27 4.50 -37.53
CA LYS A 89 -42.36 5.60 -37.90
C LYS A 89 -41.00 5.56 -37.16
N ASN A 90 -40.94 4.90 -36.00
CA ASN A 90 -39.78 4.77 -35.11
C ASN A 90 -39.16 3.36 -35.10
N LYS A 91 -39.39 2.57 -36.15
CA LYS A 91 -38.91 1.19 -36.30
C LYS A 91 -37.42 0.98 -35.98
N SER A 92 -36.56 1.92 -36.40
CA SER A 92 -35.11 1.86 -36.16
C SER A 92 -34.77 1.91 -34.68
N ALA A 93 -35.41 2.82 -33.92
CA ALA A 93 -35.21 2.95 -32.48
C ALA A 93 -35.73 1.70 -31.73
N LEU A 94 -36.91 1.19 -32.11
CA LEU A 94 -37.48 -0.02 -31.50
C LEU A 94 -36.61 -1.27 -31.71
N LEU A 95 -36.04 -1.42 -32.91
CA LEU A 95 -35.09 -2.51 -33.19
C LEU A 95 -33.78 -2.32 -32.41
N LYS A 96 -33.27 -1.09 -32.31
CA LYS A 96 -32.06 -0.79 -31.53
C LYS A 96 -32.27 -1.15 -30.06
N ASP A 97 -33.34 -0.65 -29.43
CA ASP A 97 -33.66 -0.95 -28.02
C ASP A 97 -33.83 -2.45 -27.76
N LEU A 98 -34.52 -3.17 -28.66
CA LEU A 98 -34.73 -4.61 -28.53
C LEU A 98 -33.40 -5.39 -28.68
N ASN A 99 -32.56 -5.00 -29.65
CA ASN A 99 -31.24 -5.62 -29.87
C ASN A 99 -30.29 -5.32 -28.71
N ASP A 100 -30.30 -4.09 -28.19
CA ASP A 100 -29.46 -3.68 -27.06
C ASP A 100 -29.83 -4.46 -25.80
N LEU A 101 -31.13 -4.60 -25.51
CA LEU A 101 -31.59 -5.41 -24.37
C LEU A 101 -31.26 -6.90 -24.53
N TYR A 102 -31.45 -7.46 -25.73
CA TYR A 102 -31.08 -8.85 -26.01
C TYR A 102 -29.57 -9.05 -25.86
N ASN A 103 -28.77 -8.11 -26.35
CA ASN A 103 -27.33 -8.14 -26.22
C ASN A 103 -26.90 -8.08 -24.75
N GLU A 104 -27.46 -7.16 -23.97
CA GLU A 104 -27.15 -6.97 -22.55
C GLU A 104 -27.54 -8.17 -21.69
N ARG A 105 -28.78 -8.66 -21.84
CA ARG A 105 -29.38 -9.65 -20.92
C ARG A 105 -29.19 -11.10 -21.36
N VAL A 106 -29.13 -11.34 -22.67
CA VAL A 106 -28.99 -12.68 -23.23
C VAL A 106 -27.56 -12.95 -23.69
N THR A 107 -27.05 -12.16 -24.64
CA THR A 107 -25.73 -12.37 -25.25
C THR A 107 -24.58 -12.14 -24.25
N LYS A 108 -24.68 -11.11 -23.41
CA LYS A 108 -23.67 -10.76 -22.37
C LYS A 108 -24.08 -11.18 -20.96
N GLY A 109 -25.26 -11.79 -20.79
CA GLY A 109 -25.82 -12.16 -19.48
C GLY A 109 -25.88 -13.69 -19.28
N ILE A 110 -27.05 -14.27 -19.48
CA ILE A 110 -27.30 -15.70 -19.20
C ILE A 110 -26.45 -16.65 -20.06
N ILE A 111 -26.11 -16.33 -21.32
CA ILE A 111 -25.31 -17.22 -22.17
C ILE A 111 -23.89 -17.39 -21.61
N PRO A 112 -23.11 -16.31 -21.38
CA PRO A 112 -21.76 -16.47 -20.86
C PRO A 112 -21.75 -16.96 -19.39
N TYR A 113 -22.82 -16.76 -18.62
CA TYR A 113 -22.98 -17.39 -17.31
C TYR A 113 -23.07 -18.92 -17.44
N ILE A 114 -23.90 -19.43 -18.36
CA ILE A 114 -24.02 -20.87 -18.60
C ILE A 114 -22.68 -21.46 -19.04
N ASP A 115 -21.95 -20.75 -19.89
CA ASP A 115 -20.60 -21.15 -20.33
C ASP A 115 -19.61 -21.18 -19.15
N ALA A 116 -19.66 -20.18 -18.28
CA ALA A 116 -18.83 -20.11 -17.07
C ALA A 116 -19.13 -21.25 -16.09
N TYR A 117 -20.41 -21.50 -15.79
CA TYR A 117 -20.84 -22.61 -14.93
C TYR A 117 -20.42 -23.96 -15.52
N ASN A 118 -20.68 -24.19 -16.81
CA ASN A 118 -20.30 -25.45 -17.46
C ASN A 118 -18.78 -25.63 -17.50
N TYR A 119 -18.00 -24.56 -17.66
CA TYR A 119 -16.55 -24.63 -17.58
C TYR A 119 -16.09 -25.09 -16.19
N ALA A 120 -16.61 -24.44 -15.14
CA ALA A 120 -16.28 -24.77 -13.76
C ALA A 120 -16.65 -26.23 -13.43
N ASP A 121 -17.88 -26.63 -13.74
CA ASP A 121 -18.44 -27.95 -13.43
C ASP A 121 -17.79 -29.08 -14.23
N LYS A 122 -17.54 -28.89 -15.54
CA LYS A 122 -17.03 -29.96 -16.42
C LYS A 122 -15.51 -30.07 -16.46
N TYR A 123 -14.77 -29.03 -16.10
CA TYR A 123 -13.31 -29.03 -16.21
C TYR A 123 -12.62 -28.90 -14.87
N LEU A 124 -13.00 -27.95 -14.01
CA LEU A 124 -12.31 -27.77 -12.72
C LEU A 124 -12.67 -28.88 -11.74
N THR A 125 -13.97 -29.15 -11.55
CA THR A 125 -14.44 -30.16 -10.59
C THR A 125 -13.85 -31.56 -10.83
N PRO A 126 -13.84 -32.10 -12.07
CA PRO A 126 -13.30 -33.44 -12.29
C PRO A 126 -11.79 -33.51 -12.07
N ILE A 127 -11.04 -32.48 -12.49
CA ILE A 127 -9.59 -32.42 -12.26
C ILE A 127 -9.30 -32.39 -10.76
N MET A 128 -10.02 -31.57 -9.99
CA MET A 128 -9.86 -31.49 -8.54
C MET A 128 -10.18 -32.81 -7.84
N ASN A 129 -11.23 -33.51 -8.28
CA ASN A 129 -11.57 -34.82 -7.75
C ASN A 129 -10.54 -35.89 -8.11
N ASP A 130 -9.99 -35.85 -9.33
CA ASP A 130 -8.96 -36.79 -9.76
C ASP A 130 -7.63 -36.54 -9.02
N ILE A 131 -7.30 -35.27 -8.71
CA ILE A 131 -6.15 -34.92 -7.87
C ILE A 131 -6.33 -35.56 -6.49
N LYS A 132 -7.48 -35.37 -5.84
CA LYS A 132 -7.75 -35.97 -4.52
C LYS A 132 -7.60 -37.50 -4.52
N LYS A 133 -8.04 -38.17 -5.60
CA LYS A 133 -7.87 -39.62 -5.76
C LYS A 133 -6.41 -40.02 -5.93
N ALA A 134 -5.64 -39.27 -6.72
CA ALA A 134 -4.22 -39.52 -6.93
C ALA A 134 -3.40 -39.27 -5.65
N GLU A 135 -3.75 -38.23 -4.90
CA GLU A 135 -3.19 -37.93 -3.57
C GLU A 135 -3.45 -39.08 -2.59
N ALA A 136 -4.69 -39.57 -2.52
CA ALA A 136 -5.06 -40.71 -1.68
C ALA A 136 -4.34 -42.01 -2.07
N ALA A 137 -4.05 -42.18 -3.37
CA ALA A 137 -3.31 -43.32 -3.90
C ALA A 137 -1.77 -43.17 -3.80
N LYS A 138 -1.28 -41.99 -3.36
CA LYS A 138 0.15 -41.61 -3.38
C LYS A 138 0.80 -41.74 -4.77
N ASP A 139 0.04 -41.48 -5.84
CA ASP A 139 0.52 -41.58 -7.22
C ASP A 139 1.06 -40.23 -7.73
N TRP A 140 2.36 -39.98 -7.50
CA TRP A 140 3.01 -38.72 -7.87
C TRP A 140 3.01 -38.45 -9.38
N ALA A 141 3.16 -39.48 -10.22
CA ALA A 141 3.13 -39.32 -11.67
C ALA A 141 1.75 -38.85 -12.15
N LYS A 142 0.68 -39.36 -11.53
CA LYS A 142 -0.67 -38.91 -11.81
C LYS A 142 -0.94 -37.51 -11.26
N VAL A 143 -0.44 -37.18 -10.07
CA VAL A 143 -0.52 -35.82 -9.50
C VAL A 143 0.17 -34.79 -10.39
N GLU A 144 1.38 -35.05 -10.86
CA GLU A 144 2.11 -34.18 -11.82
C GLU A 144 1.26 -33.92 -13.08
N THR A 145 0.76 -34.99 -13.70
CA THR A 145 -0.07 -34.90 -14.92
C THR A 145 -1.31 -34.03 -14.68
N LEU A 146 -1.99 -34.23 -13.55
CA LEU A 146 -3.21 -33.50 -13.21
C LEU A 146 -2.92 -32.06 -12.80
N TYR A 147 -1.80 -31.78 -12.13
CA TYR A 147 -1.32 -30.44 -11.82
C TYR A 147 -1.09 -29.62 -13.10
N HIS A 148 -0.42 -30.17 -14.11
CA HIS A 148 -0.23 -29.49 -15.39
C HIS A 148 -1.57 -29.26 -16.09
N LYS A 149 -2.47 -30.26 -16.08
CA LYS A 149 -3.82 -30.12 -16.64
C LYS A 149 -4.60 -29.00 -15.95
N LEU A 150 -4.55 -28.92 -14.63
CA LEU A 150 -5.20 -27.87 -13.84
C LEU A 150 -4.60 -26.49 -14.15
N SER A 151 -3.27 -26.38 -14.16
CA SER A 151 -2.54 -25.15 -14.45
C SER A 151 -2.87 -24.60 -15.84
N VAL A 152 -2.97 -25.49 -16.86
CA VAL A 152 -3.38 -25.09 -18.21
C VAL A 152 -4.82 -24.59 -18.22
N GLN A 153 -5.76 -25.26 -17.53
CA GLN A 153 -7.14 -24.77 -17.44
C GLN A 153 -7.20 -23.39 -16.80
N LEU A 154 -6.52 -23.21 -15.66
CA LEU A 154 -6.51 -21.96 -14.90
C LEU A 154 -5.87 -20.81 -15.70
N LYS A 155 -4.79 -21.08 -16.45
CA LYS A 155 -4.10 -20.07 -17.26
C LYS A 155 -4.88 -19.69 -18.53
N SER A 156 -5.46 -20.66 -19.23
CA SER A 156 -5.97 -20.45 -20.59
C SER A 156 -7.46 -20.12 -20.68
N ARG A 157 -8.27 -20.49 -19.68
CA ARG A 157 -9.74 -20.46 -19.80
C ARG A 157 -10.49 -19.74 -18.69
N THR A 158 -9.83 -19.27 -17.63
CA THR A 158 -10.48 -18.59 -16.51
C THR A 158 -11.16 -17.27 -16.86
N SER A 159 -10.74 -16.60 -17.95
CA SER A 159 -11.43 -15.39 -18.43
C SER A 159 -12.92 -15.63 -18.69
N ILE A 160 -13.35 -16.87 -18.99
CA ILE A 160 -14.76 -17.23 -19.18
C ILE A 160 -15.62 -16.95 -17.95
N LEU A 161 -15.04 -17.05 -16.74
CA LEU A 161 -15.72 -16.82 -15.47
C LEU A 161 -16.08 -15.34 -15.24
N TYR A 162 -15.54 -14.42 -16.06
CA TYR A 162 -15.76 -12.98 -15.92
C TYR A 162 -16.62 -12.38 -17.04
N ARG A 163 -17.03 -13.18 -18.05
CA ARG A 163 -17.66 -12.70 -19.29
C ARG A 163 -19.17 -12.43 -19.20
N PHE A 164 -19.77 -12.52 -18.02
CA PHE A 164 -21.20 -12.29 -17.81
C PHE A 164 -21.49 -11.20 -16.76
N SER A 165 -22.66 -10.57 -16.86
CA SER A 165 -23.15 -9.57 -15.91
C SER A 165 -23.73 -10.22 -14.64
N GLY A 166 -23.57 -9.61 -13.46
CA GLY A 166 -24.11 -10.15 -12.19
C GLY A 166 -23.01 -10.56 -11.22
N LYS A 167 -22.66 -9.64 -10.31
CA LYS A 167 -21.55 -9.76 -9.36
C LYS A 167 -21.72 -10.96 -8.42
N ALA A 168 -22.87 -11.12 -7.76
CA ALA A 168 -23.09 -12.21 -6.81
C ALA A 168 -22.87 -13.62 -7.43
N ALA A 169 -23.32 -13.81 -8.67
CA ALA A 169 -23.14 -15.07 -9.40
C ALA A 169 -21.68 -15.31 -9.82
N ARG A 170 -20.96 -14.22 -10.13
CA ARG A 170 -19.52 -14.26 -10.41
C ARG A 170 -18.75 -14.64 -9.17
N ASP A 171 -18.95 -13.92 -8.07
CA ASP A 171 -18.25 -14.14 -6.81
C ASP A 171 -18.43 -15.59 -6.35
N LEU A 172 -19.67 -16.12 -6.36
CA LEU A 172 -19.93 -17.52 -6.03
C LEU A 172 -19.23 -18.53 -6.95
N LEU A 173 -19.13 -18.26 -8.27
CA LEU A 173 -18.39 -19.14 -9.19
C LEU A 173 -16.88 -19.12 -8.91
N LEU A 174 -16.34 -17.97 -8.53
CA LEU A 174 -14.93 -17.86 -8.14
C LEU A 174 -14.70 -18.62 -6.83
N ASP A 175 -15.51 -18.35 -5.82
CA ASP A 175 -15.39 -18.94 -4.47
C ASP A 175 -15.58 -20.45 -4.46
N GLN A 176 -16.55 -20.98 -5.21
CA GLN A 176 -16.86 -22.42 -5.17
C GLN A 176 -15.93 -23.26 -6.04
N TYR A 177 -15.33 -22.68 -7.09
CA TYR A 177 -14.58 -23.46 -8.08
C TYR A 177 -13.17 -22.94 -8.34
N LYS A 178 -13.03 -21.64 -8.66
CA LYS A 178 -11.73 -21.09 -9.09
C LYS A 178 -10.75 -20.98 -7.93
N GLU A 179 -11.15 -20.42 -6.80
CA GLU A 179 -10.23 -20.20 -5.67
C GLU A 179 -9.76 -21.51 -5.02
N PRO A 180 -10.62 -22.53 -4.82
CA PRO A 180 -10.16 -23.85 -4.41
C PRO A 180 -9.18 -24.49 -5.41
N ALA A 181 -9.41 -24.31 -6.72
CA ALA A 181 -8.52 -24.81 -7.76
C ALA A 181 -7.17 -24.07 -7.79
N ASN A 182 -7.17 -22.74 -7.64
CA ASN A 182 -5.97 -21.92 -7.50
C ASN A 182 -5.14 -22.37 -6.29
N THR A 183 -5.79 -22.49 -5.14
CA THR A 183 -5.19 -22.91 -3.87
C THR A 183 -4.53 -24.28 -4.00
N LYS A 184 -5.25 -25.26 -4.57
CA LYS A 184 -4.69 -26.60 -4.78
C LYS A 184 -3.52 -26.61 -5.76
N ARG A 185 -3.59 -25.83 -6.85
CA ARG A 185 -2.47 -25.69 -7.79
C ARG A 185 -1.25 -25.04 -7.12
N ASP A 186 -1.43 -24.03 -6.26
CA ASP A 186 -0.31 -23.43 -5.52
C ASP A 186 0.29 -24.41 -4.53
N GLN A 187 -0.55 -25.11 -3.76
CA GLN A 187 -0.13 -26.15 -2.83
C GLN A 187 0.72 -27.24 -3.52
N LEU A 188 0.40 -27.60 -4.76
CA LEU A 188 1.10 -28.64 -5.52
C LEU A 188 2.35 -28.15 -6.26
N MET A 189 2.53 -26.83 -6.45
CA MET A 189 3.58 -26.28 -7.30
C MET A 189 4.99 -26.72 -6.86
N VAL A 190 5.34 -26.53 -5.58
CA VAL A 190 6.65 -26.90 -5.05
C VAL A 190 6.81 -28.43 -5.00
N PRO A 191 5.86 -29.22 -4.43
CA PRO A 191 5.99 -30.67 -4.40
C PRO A 191 6.12 -31.32 -5.79
N VAL A 192 5.33 -30.88 -6.78
CA VAL A 192 5.44 -31.40 -8.15
C VAL A 192 6.78 -31.02 -8.78
N THR A 193 7.27 -29.81 -8.55
CA THR A 193 8.59 -29.39 -9.06
C THR A 193 9.72 -30.24 -8.48
N VAL A 194 9.68 -30.51 -7.18
CA VAL A 194 10.65 -31.40 -6.52
C VAL A 194 10.55 -32.81 -7.09
N TYR A 195 9.34 -33.36 -7.24
CA TYR A 195 9.14 -34.68 -7.84
C TYR A 195 9.72 -34.77 -9.28
N MET A 196 9.47 -33.78 -10.13
CA MET A 196 10.01 -33.76 -11.49
C MET A 196 11.54 -33.75 -11.51
N LYS A 197 12.17 -32.97 -10.61
CA LYS A 197 13.63 -32.92 -10.47
C LYS A 197 14.21 -34.22 -9.93
N VAL A 198 13.54 -34.86 -8.98
CA VAL A 198 13.89 -36.20 -8.49
C VAL A 198 13.87 -37.21 -9.64
N VAL A 199 12.79 -37.26 -10.42
CA VAL A 199 12.69 -38.16 -11.60
C VAL A 199 13.77 -37.87 -12.64
N GLN A 200 14.12 -36.60 -12.85
CA GLN A 200 15.21 -36.20 -13.73
C GLN A 200 16.57 -36.69 -13.22
N ALA A 201 16.85 -36.52 -11.93
CA ALA A 201 18.08 -36.96 -11.29
C ALA A 201 18.20 -38.50 -11.29
N GLU A 202 17.10 -39.22 -11.02
CA GLU A 202 17.04 -40.69 -11.11
C GLU A 202 17.43 -41.18 -12.53
N LYS A 203 16.92 -40.53 -13.58
CA LYS A 203 17.28 -40.86 -14.98
C LYS A 203 18.75 -40.61 -15.27
N LEU A 204 19.31 -39.50 -14.79
CA LEU A 204 20.72 -39.16 -14.98
C LEU A 204 21.64 -40.13 -14.24
N LEU A 205 21.28 -40.50 -13.00
CA LEU A 205 22.00 -41.50 -12.21
C LEU A 205 21.95 -42.88 -12.87
N ALA A 206 20.79 -43.30 -13.37
CA ALA A 206 20.64 -44.55 -14.13
C ALA A 206 21.47 -44.57 -15.42
N ALA A 207 21.68 -43.42 -16.04
CA ALA A 207 22.57 -43.25 -17.20
C ALA A 207 24.07 -43.09 -16.83
N GLY A 208 24.43 -43.16 -15.55
CA GLY A 208 25.80 -43.00 -15.05
C GLY A 208 26.30 -41.54 -15.01
N ASN A 209 25.46 -40.55 -15.32
CA ASN A 209 25.83 -39.14 -15.36
C ASN A 209 25.70 -38.47 -13.98
N LYS A 210 26.59 -38.86 -13.05
CA LYS A 210 26.55 -38.39 -11.65
C LYS A 210 26.75 -36.89 -11.48
N ALA A 211 27.61 -36.28 -12.31
CA ALA A 211 27.88 -34.84 -12.23
C ALA A 211 26.65 -34.00 -12.62
N GLU A 212 25.93 -34.41 -13.67
CA GLU A 212 24.71 -33.72 -14.08
C GLU A 212 23.55 -34.02 -13.12
N ALA A 213 23.48 -35.23 -12.57
CA ALA A 213 22.54 -35.56 -11.51
C ALA A 213 22.74 -34.66 -10.27
N LYS A 214 24.01 -34.43 -9.86
CA LYS A 214 24.34 -33.53 -8.75
C LYS A 214 23.84 -32.11 -9.02
N LYS A 215 24.07 -31.55 -10.21
CA LYS A 215 23.53 -30.21 -10.57
C LYS A 215 22.01 -30.15 -10.43
N VAL A 216 21.28 -31.18 -10.87
CA VAL A 216 19.82 -31.24 -10.71
C VAL A 216 19.44 -31.29 -9.23
N ILE A 217 20.16 -32.07 -8.42
CA ILE A 217 19.95 -32.21 -6.97
C ILE A 217 20.23 -30.91 -6.22
N ASP A 218 21.29 -30.16 -6.58
CA ASP A 218 21.60 -28.87 -5.98
C ASP A 218 20.44 -27.87 -6.15
N THR A 219 19.64 -28.02 -7.22
CA THR A 219 18.40 -27.23 -7.42
C THR A 219 17.18 -27.73 -6.65
N ILE A 220 17.26 -28.91 -6.01
CA ILE A 220 16.21 -29.46 -5.14
C ILE A 220 16.34 -28.89 -3.72
N THR A 221 17.56 -28.77 -3.19
CA THR A 221 17.84 -28.32 -1.81
C THR A 221 17.07 -27.05 -1.41
N PRO A 222 17.12 -25.92 -2.15
CA PRO A 222 16.38 -24.71 -1.77
C PRO A 222 14.84 -24.84 -1.90
N LEU A 223 14.34 -25.93 -2.49
CA LEU A 223 12.91 -26.21 -2.58
C LEU A 223 12.40 -27.06 -1.42
N LEU A 224 13.29 -27.72 -0.66
CA LEU A 224 12.90 -28.59 0.46
C LEU A 224 12.30 -27.79 1.61
N ASP A 225 12.88 -26.63 1.92
CA ASP A 225 12.37 -25.72 2.95
C ASP A 225 11.01 -25.11 2.59
N ARG A 226 10.62 -25.21 1.32
CA ARG A 226 9.36 -24.72 0.77
C ARG A 226 8.31 -25.82 0.62
N LEU A 227 8.62 -27.07 0.97
CA LEU A 227 7.66 -28.16 0.97
C LEU A 227 6.68 -28.00 2.13
N PRO A 228 5.38 -28.29 1.93
CA PRO A 228 4.44 -28.37 3.04
C PRO A 228 4.85 -29.51 3.99
N THR A 229 4.60 -29.34 5.28
CA THR A 229 4.91 -30.35 6.28
C THR A 229 4.14 -31.65 6.01
N ALA A 230 4.68 -32.80 6.43
CA ALA A 230 4.01 -34.09 6.26
C ALA A 230 2.65 -34.15 6.99
N SER A 231 2.45 -33.35 8.05
CA SER A 231 1.15 -33.21 8.70
C SER A 231 0.14 -32.43 7.85
N ALA A 232 0.59 -31.41 7.10
CA ALA A 232 -0.26 -30.61 6.22
C ALA A 232 -0.51 -31.30 4.87
N TYR A 233 0.45 -32.10 4.39
CA TYR A 233 0.33 -32.86 3.15
C TYR A 233 1.07 -34.21 3.25
N PRO A 234 0.39 -35.29 3.71
CA PRO A 234 1.01 -36.59 4.02
C PRO A 234 1.78 -37.27 2.88
N MET A 235 1.51 -36.89 1.64
CA MET A 235 2.21 -37.44 0.47
C MET A 235 3.67 -36.96 0.37
N VAL A 236 4.02 -35.84 1.02
CA VAL A 236 5.38 -35.28 1.05
C VAL A 236 6.38 -36.24 1.71
N GLU A 237 5.94 -37.07 2.66
CA GLU A 237 6.82 -38.04 3.32
C GLU A 237 7.44 -39.03 2.32
N ASP A 238 6.67 -39.47 1.31
CA ASP A 238 7.18 -40.34 0.24
C ASP A 238 8.16 -39.59 -0.68
N LEU A 239 7.89 -38.31 -0.93
CA LEU A 239 8.74 -37.46 -1.76
C LEU A 239 10.09 -37.19 -1.10
N LEU A 240 10.12 -36.89 0.21
CA LEU A 240 11.35 -36.69 0.97
C LEU A 240 12.23 -37.94 0.96
N LYS A 241 11.64 -39.13 1.12
CA LYS A 241 12.38 -40.41 1.00
C LYS A 241 13.02 -40.59 -0.38
N LYS A 242 12.34 -40.17 -1.45
CA LYS A 242 12.90 -40.20 -2.81
C LYS A 242 14.04 -39.19 -2.98
N VAL A 243 13.91 -37.99 -2.41
CA VAL A 243 14.97 -36.97 -2.40
C VAL A 243 16.23 -37.49 -1.68
N GLU A 244 16.08 -38.02 -0.47
CA GLU A 244 17.18 -38.58 0.31
C GLU A 244 17.89 -39.71 -0.45
N ALA A 245 17.13 -40.61 -1.08
CA ALA A 245 17.69 -41.71 -1.87
C ALA A 245 18.54 -41.21 -3.05
N VAL A 246 18.10 -40.15 -3.73
CA VAL A 246 18.79 -39.55 -4.88
C VAL A 246 20.02 -38.75 -4.43
N ILE A 247 19.95 -38.00 -3.34
CA ILE A 247 21.10 -37.30 -2.73
C ILE A 247 22.19 -38.31 -2.37
N LYS A 248 21.83 -39.38 -1.65
CA LYS A 248 22.76 -40.45 -1.25
C LYS A 248 23.41 -41.15 -2.46
N ALA A 249 22.63 -41.40 -3.52
CA ALA A 249 23.13 -42.03 -4.74
C ALA A 249 24.09 -41.13 -5.56
N SER A 250 24.01 -39.81 -5.37
CA SER A 250 24.83 -38.82 -6.08
C SER A 250 26.18 -38.50 -5.43
N GLY A 251 26.35 -38.81 -4.15
CA GLY A 251 27.56 -38.46 -3.38
C GLY A 251 27.69 -36.97 -3.08
N ALA A 252 26.58 -36.24 -2.99
CA ALA A 252 26.54 -34.79 -2.73
C ALA A 252 26.70 -34.40 -1.25
N ASP A 253 26.89 -35.35 -0.35
CA ASP A 253 27.14 -35.09 1.07
C ASP A 253 28.60 -34.64 1.26
N SER A 254 28.86 -33.36 1.02
CA SER A 254 30.14 -32.71 1.30
C SER A 254 29.95 -31.23 1.63
N SER A 255 29.23 -30.92 2.72
CA SER A 255 29.54 -29.71 3.48
C SER A 255 30.90 -29.90 4.15
N SER A 256 31.69 -28.83 4.26
CA SER A 256 32.87 -28.82 5.13
C SER A 256 32.45 -29.22 6.54
N LYS A 257 33.24 -30.05 7.22
CA LYS A 257 32.97 -30.54 8.58
C LYS A 257 33.07 -29.44 9.66
N ASP A 258 33.55 -28.26 9.30
CA ASP A 258 33.79 -27.16 10.25
C ASP A 258 32.93 -25.91 9.92
N ALA A 259 31.90 -26.05 9.08
CA ALA A 259 31.02 -24.96 8.69
C ALA A 259 29.84 -24.79 9.65
N VAL A 260 29.60 -23.57 10.12
CA VAL A 260 28.47 -23.19 10.98
C VAL A 260 27.58 -22.17 10.29
N SER A 261 26.31 -22.11 10.70
CA SER A 261 25.32 -21.17 10.15
C SER A 261 24.92 -20.15 11.21
N LEU A 262 25.04 -18.85 10.90
CA LEU A 262 24.59 -17.74 11.74
C LEU A 262 23.50 -16.97 11.00
N ARG A 263 22.34 -16.78 11.65
CA ARG A 263 21.22 -16.03 11.10
C ARG A 263 21.08 -14.67 11.78
N ILE A 264 21.00 -13.62 10.98
CA ILE A 264 20.72 -12.27 11.45
C ILE A 264 19.30 -11.89 11.02
N LEU A 265 18.49 -11.49 11.97
CA LEU A 265 17.12 -11.02 11.77
C LEU A 265 17.07 -9.51 11.98
N GLY A 266 16.27 -8.82 11.17
CA GLY A 266 16.19 -7.36 11.21
C GLY A 266 14.78 -6.82 11.04
N THR A 267 14.40 -5.87 11.89
CA THR A 267 13.29 -4.94 11.65
C THR A 267 13.82 -3.51 11.50
N SER A 268 12.98 -2.63 10.97
CA SER A 268 13.26 -1.20 10.82
C SER A 268 11.92 -0.48 10.67
N ASP A 269 11.88 0.80 11.04
CA ASP A 269 10.76 1.71 10.75
C ASP A 269 9.41 1.15 11.25
N ILE A 270 9.41 0.54 12.43
CA ILE A 270 8.21 -0.04 13.06
C ILE A 270 7.17 1.05 13.28
N HIS A 271 7.62 2.26 13.59
CA HIS A 271 6.80 3.45 13.78
C HIS A 271 5.66 3.26 14.76
N THR A 272 5.87 2.56 15.88
CA THR A 272 4.84 2.17 16.86
C THR A 272 3.68 1.31 16.32
N ASN A 273 3.81 0.73 15.12
CA ASN A 273 2.88 -0.28 14.61
C ASN A 273 3.14 -1.64 15.31
N ILE A 274 2.84 -1.72 16.59
CA ILE A 274 3.13 -2.90 17.41
C ILE A 274 2.09 -4.01 17.17
N VAL A 275 0.82 -3.64 17.15
CA VAL A 275 -0.30 -4.57 16.88
C VAL A 275 -0.84 -4.37 15.47
N ASN A 276 -1.62 -5.34 14.97
CA ASN A 276 -2.22 -5.31 13.63
C ASN A 276 -3.44 -4.37 13.53
N TYR A 277 -3.27 -3.11 13.93
CA TYR A 277 -4.33 -2.11 14.01
C TYR A 277 -3.96 -0.79 13.35
N ASP A 278 -4.81 -0.30 12.46
CA ASP A 278 -4.69 1.02 11.84
C ASP A 278 -5.48 2.03 12.68
N TYR A 279 -4.79 2.73 13.57
CA TYR A 279 -5.38 3.74 14.46
C TYR A 279 -6.03 4.90 13.72
N TYR A 280 -5.55 5.22 12.51
CA TYR A 280 -6.12 6.28 11.69
C TYR A 280 -7.46 5.86 11.09
N LYS A 281 -7.61 4.58 10.75
CA LYS A 281 -8.88 4.02 10.24
C LYS A 281 -9.79 3.44 11.33
N ASP A 282 -9.35 3.40 12.59
CA ASP A 282 -10.09 2.83 13.72
C ASP A 282 -10.50 1.36 13.44
N THR A 283 -9.61 0.58 12.81
CA THR A 283 -9.87 -0.81 12.39
C THR A 283 -8.61 -1.69 12.38
N GLU A 284 -8.79 -2.99 12.54
CA GLU A 284 -7.72 -3.98 12.35
C GLU A 284 -7.21 -3.96 10.90
N SER A 285 -5.91 -4.24 10.74
CA SER A 285 -5.22 -4.33 9.46
C SER A 285 -4.20 -5.46 9.46
N ASN A 286 -4.40 -6.47 8.61
CA ASN A 286 -3.45 -7.58 8.44
C ASN A 286 -2.22 -7.21 7.59
N SER A 287 -2.04 -5.95 7.21
CA SER A 287 -0.91 -5.50 6.40
C SER A 287 0.21 -4.84 7.21
N LEU A 288 0.11 -4.80 8.54
CA LEU A 288 1.07 -4.17 9.45
C LEU A 288 1.06 -4.87 10.82
N GLY A 289 2.01 -4.50 11.67
CA GLY A 289 2.07 -4.90 13.08
C GLY A 289 3.26 -5.79 13.41
N LEU A 290 4.11 -5.36 14.35
CA LEU A 290 5.20 -6.16 14.90
C LEU A 290 4.69 -7.51 15.45
N ALA A 291 3.49 -7.56 16.02
CA ALA A 291 2.85 -8.81 16.47
C ALA A 291 2.64 -9.82 15.34
N LYS A 292 2.49 -9.38 14.07
CA LYS A 292 2.48 -10.30 12.92
C LYS A 292 3.90 -10.70 12.54
N THR A 293 4.84 -9.75 12.50
CA THR A 293 6.27 -10.03 12.27
C THR A 293 6.84 -11.02 13.28
N ALA A 294 6.39 -10.99 14.53
CA ALA A 294 6.75 -11.93 15.58
C ALA A 294 6.51 -13.40 15.20
N THR A 295 5.48 -13.68 14.41
CA THR A 295 5.24 -15.04 13.88
C THR A 295 6.33 -15.47 12.90
N LEU A 296 6.84 -14.54 12.09
CA LEU A 296 7.95 -14.77 11.17
C LEU A 296 9.27 -14.92 11.94
N ILE A 297 9.49 -14.11 12.98
CA ILE A 297 10.66 -14.19 13.85
C ILE A 297 10.73 -15.58 14.48
N LYS A 298 9.64 -16.06 15.09
CA LYS A 298 9.57 -17.40 15.68
C LYS A 298 9.84 -18.50 14.67
N THR A 299 9.31 -18.36 13.47
CA THR A 299 9.54 -19.33 12.38
C THR A 299 11.01 -19.32 11.96
N ALA A 300 11.60 -18.15 11.76
CA ALA A 300 13.00 -18.00 11.36
C ALA A 300 13.98 -18.54 12.42
N ARG A 301 13.67 -18.36 13.71
CA ARG A 301 14.45 -18.95 14.82
C ARG A 301 14.30 -20.47 14.94
N ALA A 302 13.14 -21.01 14.57
CA ALA A 302 12.92 -22.46 14.54
C ALA A 302 13.69 -23.13 13.39
N GLU A 303 13.86 -22.43 12.27
CA GLU A 303 14.67 -22.87 11.13
C GLU A 303 16.18 -22.82 11.43
N ASN A 304 16.65 -21.80 12.15
CA ASN A 304 18.03 -21.71 12.61
C ASN A 304 18.07 -21.09 14.02
N SER A 305 18.46 -21.91 14.99
CA SER A 305 18.55 -21.51 16.41
C SER A 305 19.76 -20.63 16.72
N SER A 306 20.77 -20.62 15.84
CA SER A 306 21.94 -19.74 15.93
C SER A 306 21.59 -18.39 15.30
N SER A 307 20.74 -17.62 15.98
CA SER A 307 20.15 -16.40 15.42
C SER A 307 20.20 -15.21 16.36
N LEU A 308 20.45 -14.01 15.81
CA LEU A 308 20.34 -12.72 16.50
C LEU A 308 19.28 -11.85 15.83
N LEU A 309 18.60 -10.99 16.58
CA LEU A 309 17.54 -10.09 16.12
C LEU A 309 17.86 -8.64 16.47
N PHE A 310 17.83 -7.76 15.47
CA PHE A 310 18.12 -6.34 15.64
C PHE A 310 17.01 -5.45 15.12
N ASP A 311 16.91 -4.24 15.67
CA ASP A 311 16.09 -3.16 15.11
C ASP A 311 16.95 -2.02 14.58
N ASN A 312 16.58 -1.52 13.41
CA ASN A 312 17.32 -0.48 12.71
C ASN A 312 16.73 0.93 12.93
N GLY A 313 16.00 1.19 14.01
CA GLY A 313 15.52 2.53 14.38
C GLY A 313 14.14 2.88 13.83
N ASP A 314 13.64 4.06 14.22
CA ASP A 314 12.27 4.55 14.02
C ASP A 314 11.21 3.63 14.67
N ALA A 315 11.39 3.33 15.95
CA ALA A 315 10.54 2.43 16.72
C ALA A 315 9.49 3.15 17.58
N ILE A 316 9.76 4.38 18.02
CA ILE A 316 9.03 5.03 19.14
C ILE A 316 8.05 6.14 18.73
N GLN A 317 7.99 6.50 17.44
CA GLN A 317 7.08 7.51 16.90
C GLN A 317 6.41 7.01 15.62
N GLY A 318 5.18 7.47 15.30
CA GLY A 318 4.61 7.34 13.94
C GLY A 318 3.09 7.12 13.91
N THR A 319 2.58 6.14 14.65
CA THR A 319 1.13 6.03 14.90
C THR A 319 0.72 6.92 16.07
N PRO A 320 -0.59 7.18 16.26
CA PRO A 320 -1.09 7.90 17.44
C PRO A 320 -0.68 7.28 18.79
N LEU A 321 -0.20 6.03 18.82
CA LEU A 321 0.33 5.40 20.05
C LEU A 321 1.56 6.15 20.57
N GLY A 322 2.52 6.45 19.69
CA GLY A 322 3.74 7.17 20.10
C GLY A 322 3.40 8.55 20.67
N SER A 323 2.56 9.31 19.97
CA SER A 323 2.12 10.64 20.44
C SER A 323 1.27 10.55 21.71
N TYR A 324 0.48 9.50 21.88
CA TYR A 324 -0.29 9.25 23.10
C TYR A 324 0.62 9.04 24.31
N LYS A 325 1.63 8.16 24.21
CA LYS A 325 2.60 7.90 25.28
C LYS A 325 3.53 9.06 25.56
N GLN A 326 3.75 9.96 24.60
CA GLN A 326 4.56 11.15 24.82
C GLN A 326 3.78 12.33 25.42
N ALA A 327 2.55 12.58 24.96
CA ALA A 327 1.82 13.81 25.27
C ALA A 327 0.71 13.65 26.31
N VAL A 328 0.08 12.48 26.36
CA VAL A 328 -1.16 12.25 27.13
C VAL A 328 -0.93 11.31 28.30
N ASP A 329 -0.42 10.11 28.02
CA ASP A 329 -0.10 9.06 28.99
C ASP A 329 1.41 8.94 29.13
N LYS A 330 1.99 10.02 29.65
CA LYS A 330 3.43 10.20 29.76
C LYS A 330 4.07 9.05 30.53
N LEU A 331 5.17 8.53 29.99
CA LEU A 331 6.04 7.62 30.73
C LEU A 331 6.45 8.25 32.06
N VAL A 332 6.46 7.42 33.09
CA VAL A 332 7.00 7.74 34.40
C VAL A 332 8.23 6.87 34.65
N ASP A 333 9.18 7.37 35.43
CA ASP A 333 10.43 6.69 35.80
C ASP A 333 10.22 5.19 36.09
N GLY A 334 10.84 4.33 35.27
CA GLY A 334 10.77 2.87 35.33
C GLY A 334 9.58 2.23 34.59
N GLU A 335 8.82 3.00 33.80
CA GLU A 335 7.79 2.50 32.90
C GLU A 335 8.33 2.37 31.47
N GLU A 336 8.43 1.13 30.99
CA GLU A 336 8.86 0.85 29.62
C GLU A 336 7.89 1.42 28.56
N HIS A 337 8.46 2.00 27.50
CA HIS A 337 7.70 2.36 26.32
C HIS A 337 7.14 1.08 25.63
N PRO A 338 5.88 1.08 25.13
CA PRO A 338 5.28 -0.14 24.55
C PRO A 338 6.06 -0.78 23.40
N SER A 339 6.78 0.02 22.59
CA SER A 339 7.67 -0.51 21.55
C SER A 339 8.83 -1.29 22.16
N VAL A 340 9.44 -0.76 23.24
CA VAL A 340 10.55 -1.40 23.96
C VAL A 340 10.05 -2.70 24.58
N THR A 341 8.96 -2.68 25.35
CA THR A 341 8.35 -3.90 25.91
C THR A 341 8.09 -4.99 24.87
N ALA A 342 7.56 -4.62 23.70
CA ALA A 342 7.32 -5.58 22.61
C ALA A 342 8.63 -6.16 22.04
N MET A 343 9.67 -5.34 21.90
CA MET A 343 10.99 -5.78 21.42
C MET A 343 11.67 -6.68 22.46
N GLU A 344 11.62 -6.34 23.74
CA GLU A 344 12.16 -7.18 24.81
C GLU A 344 11.53 -8.57 24.84
N LEU A 345 10.20 -8.64 24.74
CA LEU A 345 9.47 -9.91 24.70
C LEU A 345 9.82 -10.77 23.49
N LEU A 346 10.23 -10.13 22.40
CA LEU A 346 10.70 -10.80 21.20
C LEU A 346 12.20 -11.10 21.27
N GLY A 347 12.89 -10.75 22.35
CA GLY A 347 14.31 -11.02 22.55
C GLY A 347 15.16 -10.37 21.47
N TYR A 348 15.05 -9.05 21.32
CA TYR A 348 15.99 -8.28 20.50
C TYR A 348 17.37 -8.27 21.17
N ASP A 349 18.41 -8.44 20.38
CA ASP A 349 19.80 -8.49 20.83
C ASP A 349 20.49 -7.11 20.76
N GLY A 350 19.87 -6.15 20.08
CA GLY A 350 20.30 -4.76 20.04
C GLY A 350 19.49 -3.92 19.05
N ALA A 351 19.66 -2.60 19.13
CA ALA A 351 19.03 -1.64 18.23
C ALA A 351 19.96 -0.45 17.92
N THR A 352 19.60 0.33 16.90
CA THR A 352 20.16 1.68 16.68
C THR A 352 19.05 2.72 16.74
N PHE A 353 19.45 3.98 16.68
CA PHE A 353 18.55 5.13 16.58
C PHE A 353 18.29 5.44 15.11
N GLY A 354 17.04 5.69 14.79
CA GLY A 354 16.59 6.40 13.60
C GLY A 354 16.35 7.88 13.87
N ASN A 355 15.89 8.60 12.86
CA ASN A 355 15.66 10.03 13.02
C ASN A 355 14.48 10.33 13.93
N HIS A 356 13.46 9.47 13.95
CA HIS A 356 12.25 9.71 14.72
C HIS A 356 12.43 9.47 16.22
N GLU A 357 13.51 8.82 16.66
CA GLU A 357 13.90 8.76 18.07
C GLU A 357 14.15 10.16 18.65
N PHE A 358 14.53 11.15 17.84
CA PHE A 358 14.88 12.50 18.30
C PHE A 358 13.70 13.48 18.30
N ASN A 359 12.53 13.11 17.76
CA ASN A 359 11.39 14.03 17.57
C ASN A 359 10.87 14.66 18.85
N TYR A 360 10.93 13.92 19.96
CA TYR A 360 10.43 14.39 21.24
C TYR A 360 11.52 14.98 22.14
N GLY A 361 12.74 15.08 21.61
CA GLY A 361 13.92 15.60 22.28
C GLY A 361 14.66 14.60 23.17
N LEU A 362 15.90 14.96 23.51
CA LEU A 362 16.85 14.07 24.20
C LEU A 362 16.32 13.57 25.55
N ASP A 363 15.65 14.42 26.33
CA ASP A 363 15.14 14.02 27.65
C ASP A 363 14.11 12.88 27.56
N TYR A 364 13.22 12.91 26.57
CA TYR A 364 12.25 11.82 26.34
C TYR A 364 12.93 10.59 25.74
N LEU A 365 13.90 10.79 24.84
CA LEU A 365 14.66 9.69 24.26
C LEU A 365 15.42 8.94 25.36
N ASP A 366 16.09 9.65 26.26
CA ASP A 366 16.85 9.04 27.35
C ASP A 366 15.93 8.23 28.29
N GLU A 367 14.75 8.75 28.64
CA GLU A 367 13.70 8.06 29.43
C GLU A 367 13.12 6.81 28.73
N VAL A 368 13.12 6.76 27.40
CA VAL A 368 12.66 5.56 26.68
C VAL A 368 13.74 4.49 26.65
N MET A 369 15.01 4.90 26.61
CA MET A 369 16.14 4.02 26.30
C MET A 369 16.85 3.49 27.56
N ASP A 370 16.72 4.17 28.70
CA ASP A 370 17.29 3.70 29.97
C ASP A 370 16.58 2.46 30.54
N ASP A 371 15.30 2.30 30.21
CA ASP A 371 14.48 1.12 30.55
C ASP A 371 14.63 -0.04 29.55
N ALA A 372 15.36 0.12 28.45
CA ALA A 372 15.58 -0.97 27.48
C ALA A 372 16.64 -1.98 27.97
N ASN A 373 16.26 -3.27 28.02
CA ASN A 373 17.12 -4.35 28.49
C ASN A 373 18.14 -4.88 27.45
N PHE A 374 18.13 -4.32 26.24
CA PHE A 374 19.04 -4.62 25.15
C PHE A 374 19.78 -3.35 24.71
N PRO A 375 21.01 -3.47 24.18
CA PRO A 375 21.84 -2.31 23.89
C PRO A 375 21.34 -1.51 22.67
N TYR A 376 21.26 -0.19 22.84
CA TYR A 376 21.23 0.76 21.72
C TYR A 376 22.64 1.21 21.36
N VAL A 377 22.98 1.15 20.07
CA VAL A 377 24.30 1.53 19.54
C VAL A 377 24.22 2.68 18.55
N ASN A 378 25.18 3.60 18.60
CA ASN A 378 25.35 4.65 17.59
C ASN A 378 26.78 5.18 17.54
N ALA A 379 27.36 5.22 16.34
CA ALA A 379 28.74 5.62 16.11
C ALA A 379 28.92 7.07 15.64
N ASN A 380 27.84 7.81 15.35
CA ASN A 380 27.96 9.11 14.67
C ASN A 380 27.32 10.31 15.38
N VAL A 381 26.60 10.12 16.50
CA VAL A 381 26.05 11.20 17.32
C VAL A 381 27.01 11.56 18.45
N GLN A 382 27.37 12.84 18.54
CA GLN A 382 28.33 13.38 19.47
C GLN A 382 27.73 14.50 20.31
N ASP A 383 28.15 14.62 21.56
CA ASP A 383 27.88 15.80 22.37
C ASP A 383 28.60 17.02 21.77
N ALA A 384 27.85 18.11 21.53
CA ALA A 384 28.35 19.28 20.82
C ALA A 384 29.48 20.02 21.56
N LYS A 385 29.51 19.91 22.90
CA LYS A 385 30.45 20.64 23.77
C LYS A 385 31.77 19.88 23.93
N THR A 386 31.70 18.57 24.09
CA THR A 386 32.85 17.71 24.38
C THR A 386 33.42 17.03 23.14
N GLY A 387 32.62 16.87 22.09
CA GLY A 387 33.00 16.13 20.87
C GLY A 387 33.11 14.62 21.08
N LYS A 388 32.68 14.09 22.23
CA LYS A 388 32.62 12.65 22.49
C LYS A 388 31.31 12.08 21.95
N LEU A 389 31.33 10.80 21.60
CA LEU A 389 30.10 10.06 21.26
C LEU A 389 29.13 10.11 22.43
N LEU A 390 27.86 10.38 22.12
CA LEU A 390 26.80 10.51 23.11
C LEU A 390 26.30 9.14 23.59
N TYR A 391 26.26 8.17 22.67
CA TYR A 391 25.78 6.82 22.91
C TYR A 391 26.90 5.78 22.79
N THR A 392 26.59 4.54 23.18
CA THR A 392 27.50 3.39 23.02
C THR A 392 27.83 3.18 21.53
N PRO A 393 29.10 3.25 21.11
CA PRO A 393 29.46 3.16 19.69
C PRO A 393 29.18 1.80 19.05
N TYR A 394 29.39 0.74 19.82
CA TYR A 394 29.18 -0.63 19.40
C TYR A 394 29.05 -1.54 20.62
N THR A 395 28.52 -2.74 20.39
CA THR A 395 28.50 -3.83 21.36
C THR A 395 29.05 -5.11 20.74
N LEU A 396 29.50 -6.06 21.58
CA LEU A 396 29.94 -7.39 21.17
C LEU A 396 29.02 -8.43 21.83
N ILE A 397 28.42 -9.29 21.00
CA ILE A 397 27.45 -10.30 21.42
C ILE A 397 28.07 -11.68 21.20
N ASP A 398 28.15 -12.49 22.25
CA ASP A 398 28.63 -13.87 22.16
C ASP A 398 27.49 -14.78 21.71
N GLN A 399 27.55 -15.26 20.46
CA GLN A 399 26.56 -16.15 19.88
C GLN A 399 27.07 -17.58 19.84
N GLU A 400 26.36 -18.50 20.49
CA GLU A 400 26.61 -19.94 20.34
C GLU A 400 26.15 -20.41 18.96
N VAL A 401 27.01 -21.17 18.28
CA VAL A 401 26.75 -21.79 16.99
C VAL A 401 27.05 -23.28 17.04
N VAL A 402 26.34 -24.04 16.21
CA VAL A 402 26.46 -25.51 16.14
C VAL A 402 26.79 -25.91 14.71
N ASP A 403 27.80 -26.75 14.53
CA ASP A 403 28.15 -27.33 13.22
C ASP A 403 27.29 -28.56 12.88
N ALA A 404 27.57 -29.19 11.74
CA ALA A 404 26.82 -30.35 11.26
C ALA A 404 27.04 -31.61 12.14
N GLU A 405 28.12 -31.64 12.90
CA GLU A 405 28.51 -32.71 13.81
C GLU A 405 27.91 -32.54 15.22
N GLY A 406 27.35 -31.36 15.51
CA GLY A 406 26.72 -31.02 16.78
C GLY A 406 27.67 -30.38 17.79
N ASP A 407 28.90 -30.03 17.37
CA ASP A 407 29.87 -29.37 18.22
C ASP A 407 29.54 -27.88 18.35
N LYS A 408 29.64 -27.38 19.57
CA LYS A 408 29.30 -26.00 19.93
C LYS A 408 30.54 -25.12 19.88
N SER A 409 30.40 -23.96 19.25
CA SER A 409 31.40 -22.90 19.24
C SER A 409 30.74 -21.55 19.56
N THR A 410 31.56 -20.55 19.86
CA THR A 410 31.10 -19.17 20.04
C THR A 410 31.66 -18.29 18.92
N ILE A 411 30.81 -17.46 18.36
CA ILE A 411 31.16 -16.37 17.44
C ILE A 411 30.86 -15.06 18.16
N LYS A 412 31.82 -14.13 18.18
CA LYS A 412 31.64 -12.81 18.76
C LYS A 412 31.16 -11.84 17.67
N VAL A 413 29.90 -11.46 17.72
CA VAL A 413 29.25 -10.57 16.75
C VAL A 413 29.35 -9.13 17.23
N GLY A 414 30.08 -8.30 16.49
CA GLY A 414 30.14 -6.85 16.72
C GLY A 414 29.03 -6.12 15.99
N VAL A 415 28.34 -5.22 16.68
CA VAL A 415 27.22 -4.46 16.13
C VAL A 415 27.41 -2.98 16.40
N THR A 416 27.27 -2.16 15.36
CA THR A 416 27.29 -0.70 15.45
C THR A 416 26.10 -0.12 14.68
N GLY A 417 25.82 1.18 14.85
CA GLY A 417 24.70 1.84 14.20
C GLY A 417 25.00 3.28 13.79
N ILE A 418 24.24 3.80 12.83
CA ILE A 418 24.28 5.21 12.41
C ILE A 418 22.87 5.77 12.25
N VAL A 419 22.76 7.09 12.30
CA VAL A 419 21.54 7.87 12.01
C VAL A 419 21.88 8.98 10.98
N PRO A 420 20.95 9.45 10.13
CA PRO A 420 21.27 10.47 9.14
C PRO A 420 21.68 11.79 9.79
N PRO A 421 22.74 12.48 9.32
CA PRO A 421 23.14 13.78 9.85
C PRO A 421 22.05 14.86 9.83
N GLN A 422 21.03 14.67 8.98
CA GLN A 422 19.88 15.53 8.79
C GLN A 422 18.99 15.67 10.03
N ILE A 423 19.12 14.83 11.06
CA ILE A 423 18.43 15.04 12.35
C ILE A 423 18.69 16.44 12.93
N LEU A 424 19.89 17.00 12.70
CA LEU A 424 20.23 18.37 13.13
C LEU A 424 19.37 19.45 12.48
N LYS A 425 18.78 19.13 11.34
CA LYS A 425 17.89 20.01 10.58
C LYS A 425 16.44 19.73 10.91
N TRP A 426 16.02 18.47 10.89
CA TRP A 426 14.64 18.07 11.11
C TRP A 426 14.18 18.35 12.55
N ASP A 427 15.04 18.04 13.53
CA ASP A 427 14.78 18.18 14.96
C ASP A 427 15.62 19.30 15.60
N LYS A 428 15.93 20.32 14.79
CA LYS A 428 16.77 21.47 15.18
C LYS A 428 16.35 22.07 16.54
N SER A 429 15.05 22.24 16.79
CA SER A 429 14.53 22.79 18.05
C SER A 429 14.90 21.98 19.28
N HIS A 430 15.12 20.67 19.12
CA HIS A 430 15.49 19.76 20.20
C HIS A 430 17.01 19.60 20.33
N LEU A 431 17.73 19.72 19.21
CA LEU A 431 19.14 19.30 19.08
C LEU A 431 20.16 20.43 18.96
N GLU A 432 19.75 21.63 18.53
CA GLU A 432 20.66 22.76 18.28
C GLU A 432 21.50 23.10 19.52
N GLY A 433 22.83 23.12 19.35
CA GLY A 433 23.78 23.41 20.42
C GLY A 433 23.99 22.28 21.45
N LYS A 434 23.27 21.16 21.33
CA LYS A 434 23.39 19.99 22.21
C LYS A 434 24.17 18.86 21.56
N VAL A 435 23.92 18.57 20.29
CA VAL A 435 24.57 17.46 19.57
C VAL A 435 25.23 17.90 18.26
N LYS A 436 26.17 17.10 17.79
CA LYS A 436 26.75 17.11 16.44
C LYS A 436 26.61 15.71 15.86
N VAL A 437 26.49 15.62 14.54
CA VAL A 437 26.42 14.32 13.85
C VAL A 437 27.55 14.25 12.84
N GLN A 438 28.38 13.23 12.97
CA GLN A 438 29.46 12.92 12.04
C GLN A 438 28.89 12.26 10.78
N ASP A 439 29.59 12.43 9.66
CA ASP A 439 29.35 11.67 8.44
C ASP A 439 29.30 10.16 8.73
N SER A 440 28.21 9.51 8.30
CA SER A 440 27.90 8.12 8.63
C SER A 440 28.95 7.15 8.09
N VAL A 441 29.45 7.36 6.87
CA VAL A 441 30.48 6.50 6.27
C VAL A 441 31.80 6.62 7.03
N GLN A 442 32.22 7.85 7.36
CA GLN A 442 33.43 8.10 8.15
C GLN A 442 33.34 7.52 9.57
N ALA A 443 32.18 7.63 10.21
CA ALA A 443 31.94 7.08 11.54
C ALA A 443 32.08 5.55 11.55
N VAL A 444 31.45 4.87 10.58
CA VAL A 444 31.53 3.41 10.45
C VAL A 444 32.96 2.97 10.12
N GLN A 445 33.65 3.66 9.19
CA GLN A 445 35.05 3.38 8.86
C GLN A 445 35.98 3.49 10.08
N ALA A 446 35.71 4.43 10.99
CA ALA A 446 36.49 4.60 12.20
C ALA A 446 36.24 3.49 13.24
N ILE A 447 35.01 2.99 13.37
CA ILE A 447 34.63 2.08 14.45
C ILE A 447 34.89 0.60 14.15
N ILE A 448 34.90 0.19 12.88
CA ILE A 448 35.16 -1.21 12.48
C ILE A 448 36.51 -1.74 12.99
N PRO A 449 37.64 -1.02 12.83
CA PRO A 449 38.92 -1.48 13.38
C PRO A 449 38.90 -1.66 14.90
N GLU A 450 38.14 -0.83 15.63
CA GLU A 450 37.99 -0.95 17.07
C GLU A 450 37.21 -2.21 17.46
N MET A 451 36.10 -2.50 16.78
CA MET A 451 35.32 -3.73 16.97
C MET A 451 36.16 -4.99 16.70
N LYS A 452 36.90 -5.01 15.57
CA LYS A 452 37.79 -6.13 15.23
C LYS A 452 38.89 -6.32 16.26
N LYS A 453 39.51 -5.23 16.74
CA LYS A 453 40.53 -5.28 17.79
C LYS A 453 39.96 -5.78 19.12
N ALA A 454 38.68 -5.49 19.41
CA ALA A 454 37.97 -5.99 20.58
C ALA A 454 37.52 -7.46 20.44
N GLY A 455 37.75 -8.08 19.27
CA GLY A 455 37.55 -9.50 19.01
C GLY A 455 36.32 -9.85 18.20
N ALA A 456 35.69 -8.88 17.51
CA ALA A 456 34.57 -9.18 16.62
C ALA A 456 35.02 -10.11 15.47
N ASP A 457 34.33 -11.25 15.37
CA ASP A 457 34.46 -12.24 14.29
C ASP A 457 33.58 -11.87 13.09
N VAL A 458 32.42 -11.27 13.38
CA VAL A 458 31.42 -10.81 12.40
C VAL A 458 31.03 -9.39 12.77
N VAL A 459 30.96 -8.50 11.78
CA VAL A 459 30.56 -7.10 11.96
C VAL A 459 29.25 -6.81 11.26
N ILE A 460 28.27 -6.34 12.02
CA ILE A 460 26.95 -5.94 11.56
C ILE A 460 26.82 -4.43 11.71
N VAL A 461 26.30 -3.77 10.67
CA VAL A 461 25.95 -2.35 10.73
C VAL A 461 24.44 -2.17 10.64
N LEU A 462 23.88 -1.50 11.63
CA LEU A 462 22.51 -1.00 11.64
C LEU A 462 22.52 0.41 11.02
N SER A 463 22.27 0.47 9.72
CA SER A 463 22.26 1.70 8.94
C SER A 463 20.86 2.29 8.88
N HIS A 464 20.48 3.15 9.83
CA HIS A 464 19.24 3.92 9.69
C HIS A 464 19.42 4.98 8.60
N SER A 465 19.28 4.54 7.35
CA SER A 465 19.63 5.26 6.14
C SER A 465 19.07 4.46 4.95
N GLY A 466 18.73 5.12 3.85
CA GLY A 466 18.36 4.47 2.60
C GLY A 466 19.56 3.92 1.82
N LEU A 467 19.27 3.34 0.64
CA LEU A 467 20.32 2.76 -0.21
C LEU A 467 21.31 3.81 -0.74
N GLY A 468 20.84 5.00 -1.08
CA GLY A 468 21.68 6.08 -1.56
C GLY A 468 22.17 5.89 -2.99
N ASP A 469 23.30 6.51 -3.30
CA ASP A 469 23.94 6.42 -4.60
C ASP A 469 25.39 5.91 -4.54
N THR A 470 26.11 5.98 -5.66
CA THR A 470 27.43 5.37 -5.82
C THR A 470 28.61 6.27 -5.45
N LYS A 471 28.36 7.57 -5.25
CA LYS A 471 29.33 8.62 -4.95
C LYS A 471 29.13 9.04 -3.50
N HIS A 472 30.24 9.22 -2.79
CA HIS A 472 30.19 9.73 -1.42
C HIS A 472 30.32 11.25 -1.41
N GLU A 473 29.33 11.91 -0.83
CA GLU A 473 29.38 13.29 -0.38
C GLU A 473 29.26 13.35 1.16
N VAL A 474 30.03 14.24 1.78
CA VAL A 474 30.08 14.31 3.24
C VAL A 474 28.75 14.81 3.78
N GLY A 475 28.15 14.04 4.68
CA GLY A 475 26.89 14.40 5.35
C GLY A 475 25.64 13.95 4.60
N GLU A 476 25.74 13.00 3.68
CA GLU A 476 24.59 12.42 2.97
C GLU A 476 23.63 11.65 3.90
N GLU A 477 22.35 11.68 3.55
CA GLU A 477 21.25 11.01 4.26
C GLU A 477 21.25 9.49 4.01
N ASP A 478 21.29 9.12 2.73
CA ASP A 478 21.20 7.76 2.24
C ASP A 478 22.59 7.26 1.81
N VAL A 479 23.21 6.38 2.59
CA VAL A 479 24.62 5.98 2.42
C VAL A 479 24.86 4.47 2.43
N THR A 480 23.82 3.64 2.54
CA THR A 480 24.01 2.19 2.72
C THR A 480 24.78 1.53 1.58
N TYR A 481 24.58 1.96 0.32
CA TYR A 481 25.38 1.48 -0.80
C TYR A 481 26.88 1.78 -0.60
N LEU A 482 27.22 2.95 -0.07
CA LEU A 482 28.62 3.33 0.21
C LEU A 482 29.19 2.51 1.37
N LEU A 483 28.39 2.23 2.40
CA LEU A 483 28.80 1.37 3.51
C LEU A 483 29.18 -0.04 3.05
N THR A 484 28.50 -0.61 2.05
CA THR A 484 28.86 -1.94 1.51
C THR A 484 30.26 -2.00 0.88
N LYS A 485 30.90 -0.84 0.61
CA LYS A 485 32.29 -0.75 0.12
C LYS A 485 33.31 -0.63 1.25
N VAL A 486 32.87 -0.47 2.50
CA VAL A 486 33.76 -0.36 3.66
C VAL A 486 34.24 -1.76 4.04
N GLU A 487 35.56 -1.93 4.05
CA GLU A 487 36.17 -3.22 4.36
C GLU A 487 35.87 -3.65 5.80
N GLY A 488 35.45 -4.90 5.94
CA GLY A 488 35.24 -5.52 7.25
C GLY A 488 33.82 -5.43 7.80
N ILE A 489 32.85 -5.00 6.99
CA ILE A 489 31.42 -5.21 7.26
C ILE A 489 30.99 -6.55 6.66
N ASP A 490 30.31 -7.37 7.44
CA ASP A 490 29.83 -8.70 7.02
C ASP A 490 28.32 -8.70 6.71
N ALA A 491 27.55 -7.80 7.30
CA ALA A 491 26.12 -7.65 7.02
C ALA A 491 25.61 -6.23 7.35
N ILE A 492 24.56 -5.80 6.63
CA ILE A 492 23.89 -4.52 6.90
C ILE A 492 22.37 -4.72 7.00
N ILE A 493 21.78 -4.18 8.07
CA ILE A 493 20.34 -3.94 8.14
C ILE A 493 20.13 -2.44 7.89
N THR A 494 19.26 -2.09 6.95
CA THR A 494 19.03 -0.71 6.51
C THR A 494 17.55 -0.33 6.60
N GLY A 495 17.22 0.97 6.55
CA GLY A 495 15.88 1.48 6.86
C GLY A 495 15.61 2.86 6.26
N HIS A 496 14.89 3.73 6.98
CA HIS A 496 14.67 5.15 6.72
C HIS A 496 13.83 5.46 5.47
N ALA A 497 14.24 4.94 4.32
CA ALA A 497 13.59 5.15 3.03
C ALA A 497 12.33 4.29 2.84
N HIS A 498 11.97 3.43 3.82
CA HIS A 498 10.80 2.56 3.79
C HIS A 498 10.73 1.58 2.61
N GLN A 499 11.83 1.34 1.90
CA GLN A 499 11.88 0.44 0.76
C GLN A 499 12.02 -1.01 1.20
N VAL A 500 11.86 -1.92 0.24
CA VAL A 500 12.04 -3.35 0.47
C VAL A 500 13.23 -3.83 -0.34
N PHE A 501 14.27 -4.29 0.36
CA PHE A 501 15.46 -4.90 -0.24
C PHE A 501 15.78 -6.23 0.45
N PRO A 502 16.06 -7.33 -0.27
CA PRO A 502 16.20 -7.44 -1.74
C PRO A 502 14.88 -7.16 -2.49
N GLY A 503 14.96 -6.35 -3.55
CA GLY A 503 13.77 -5.84 -4.23
C GLY A 503 14.09 -4.91 -5.40
N LYS A 504 13.18 -3.97 -5.71
CA LYS A 504 13.41 -2.99 -6.78
C LYS A 504 14.46 -1.98 -6.32
N VAL A 505 15.51 -1.79 -7.11
CA VAL A 505 16.56 -0.81 -6.88
C VAL A 505 16.67 0.16 -8.06
N ASP A 506 17.32 1.30 -7.84
CA ASP A 506 17.68 2.23 -8.91
C ASP A 506 18.68 1.55 -9.88
N ALA A 507 18.47 1.76 -11.19
CA ALA A 507 19.28 1.14 -12.23
C ALA A 507 20.72 1.67 -12.30
N SER A 508 21.01 2.80 -11.64
CA SER A 508 22.36 3.37 -11.50
C SER A 508 23.21 2.64 -10.47
N LEU A 509 22.61 1.89 -9.54
CA LEU A 509 23.36 1.08 -8.58
C LEU A 509 23.95 -0.15 -9.29
N THR A 510 25.26 -0.34 -9.14
CA THR A 510 26.01 -1.45 -9.75
C THR A 510 26.41 -2.47 -8.69
N ASN A 511 26.68 -3.72 -9.12
CA ASN A 511 27.01 -4.85 -8.24
C ASN A 511 25.91 -5.20 -7.21
N VAL A 512 24.65 -5.07 -7.63
CA VAL A 512 23.49 -5.50 -6.86
C VAL A 512 23.07 -6.90 -7.32
N ASP A 513 23.11 -7.87 -6.43
CA ASP A 513 22.60 -9.22 -6.65
C ASP A 513 21.30 -9.40 -5.87
N ILE A 514 20.17 -9.31 -6.57
CA ILE A 514 18.84 -9.45 -5.97
C ILE A 514 18.55 -10.90 -5.54
N GLU A 515 19.15 -11.89 -6.20
CA GLU A 515 18.88 -13.30 -5.91
C GLU A 515 19.53 -13.73 -4.58
N ASN A 516 20.77 -13.28 -4.35
CA ASN A 516 21.48 -13.52 -3.09
C ASN A 516 21.30 -12.38 -2.08
N GLY A 517 20.66 -11.28 -2.47
CA GLY A 517 20.41 -10.13 -1.62
C GLY A 517 21.67 -9.37 -1.19
N THR A 518 22.63 -9.23 -2.09
CA THR A 518 23.91 -8.57 -1.78
C THR A 518 24.11 -7.30 -2.60
N ILE A 519 24.87 -6.37 -2.04
CA ILE A 519 25.35 -5.16 -2.71
C ILE A 519 26.87 -5.12 -2.51
N ASN A 520 27.63 -5.06 -3.59
CA ASN A 520 29.10 -5.18 -3.57
C ASN A 520 29.61 -6.44 -2.83
N GLY A 521 28.80 -7.51 -2.80
CA GLY A 521 29.11 -8.76 -2.11
C GLY A 521 28.75 -8.81 -0.62
N VAL A 522 28.32 -7.69 -0.03
CA VAL A 522 27.83 -7.63 1.35
C VAL A 522 26.32 -7.89 1.37
N PRO A 523 25.78 -8.84 2.17
CA PRO A 523 24.35 -9.05 2.31
C PRO A 523 23.68 -7.84 2.99
N VAL A 524 22.57 -7.39 2.42
CA VAL A 524 21.80 -6.24 2.91
C VAL A 524 20.31 -6.60 2.98
N VAL A 525 19.62 -6.14 4.02
CA VAL A 525 18.15 -6.17 4.09
C VAL A 525 17.59 -4.80 4.43
N MET A 526 16.53 -4.39 3.72
CA MET A 526 15.67 -3.26 4.10
C MET A 526 14.25 -3.81 4.32
N PRO A 527 13.80 -4.00 5.58
CA PRO A 527 12.55 -4.70 5.87
C PRO A 527 11.30 -3.79 5.79
N GLY A 528 11.22 -2.92 4.79
CA GLY A 528 10.07 -2.05 4.59
C GLY A 528 9.80 -1.15 5.79
N LYS A 529 8.56 -1.17 6.27
CA LYS A 529 8.10 -0.38 7.43
C LYS A 529 6.93 -1.02 8.16
N PHE A 530 6.56 -0.48 9.30
CA PHE A 530 5.33 -0.76 10.05
C PHE A 530 5.16 -2.21 10.50
N GLY A 531 6.26 -2.95 10.65
CA GLY A 531 6.21 -4.40 10.89
C GLY A 531 5.56 -5.17 9.74
N SER A 532 5.78 -4.74 8.48
CA SER A 532 5.25 -5.44 7.30
C SER A 532 6.17 -6.56 6.80
N HIS A 533 7.46 -6.51 7.14
CA HIS A 533 8.44 -7.50 6.73
C HIS A 533 9.40 -7.84 7.88
N LEU A 534 10.07 -8.98 7.75
CA LEU A 534 11.24 -9.37 8.52
C LEU A 534 12.44 -9.51 7.56
N GLY A 535 13.53 -8.82 7.83
CA GLY A 535 14.80 -9.06 7.16
C GLY A 535 15.48 -10.32 7.71
N VAL A 536 16.02 -11.15 6.84
CA VAL A 536 16.74 -12.38 7.20
C VAL A 536 18.03 -12.44 6.41
N ILE A 537 19.17 -12.50 7.10
CA ILE A 537 20.50 -12.70 6.50
C ILE A 537 21.06 -13.99 7.08
N ASP A 538 21.36 -14.96 6.22
CA ASP A 538 22.05 -16.19 6.58
C ASP A 538 23.53 -16.08 6.18
N LEU A 539 24.42 -16.28 7.15
CA LEU A 539 25.87 -16.32 6.98
C LEU A 539 26.36 -17.75 7.23
N THR A 540 27.12 -18.31 6.30
CA THR A 540 27.91 -19.52 6.53
C THR A 540 29.31 -19.12 6.91
N LEU A 541 29.79 -19.58 8.06
CA LEU A 541 31.12 -19.30 8.56
C LEU A 541 31.95 -20.57 8.62
N GLU A 542 33.22 -20.46 8.25
CA GLU A 542 34.20 -21.51 8.42
C GLU A 542 35.33 -21.02 9.31
N LYS A 543 35.77 -21.88 10.22
CA LYS A 543 36.89 -21.59 11.10
C LYS A 543 38.22 -21.85 10.38
N LYS A 544 39.08 -20.84 10.31
CA LYS A 544 40.43 -20.96 9.75
C LYS A 544 41.46 -20.62 10.82
N GLY A 545 41.95 -21.64 11.51
CA GLY A 545 42.80 -21.44 12.69
C GLY A 545 41.95 -20.94 13.87
N ASN A 546 42.25 -19.74 14.37
CA ASN A 546 41.45 -19.11 15.42
C ASN A 546 40.38 -18.15 14.90
N ASP A 547 40.43 -17.81 13.60
CA ASP A 547 39.58 -16.78 13.02
C ASP A 547 38.38 -17.40 12.29
N TRP A 548 37.21 -16.79 12.46
CA TRP A 548 36.03 -17.11 11.65
C TRP A 548 36.01 -16.30 10.37
N ASN A 549 35.60 -16.92 9.26
CA ASN A 549 35.44 -16.23 7.99
C ASN A 549 34.07 -16.52 7.41
N VAL A 550 33.36 -15.49 6.97
CA VAL A 550 32.14 -15.64 6.18
C VAL A 550 32.51 -16.18 4.80
N THR A 551 32.04 -17.37 4.46
CA THR A 551 32.32 -18.03 3.17
C THR A 551 31.14 -17.98 2.21
N LYS A 552 29.92 -17.84 2.74
CA LYS A 552 28.70 -17.65 1.96
C LYS A 552 27.74 -16.76 2.73
N SER A 553 26.95 -15.99 2.00
CA SER A 553 25.87 -15.18 2.56
C SER A 553 24.66 -15.20 1.65
N LYS A 554 23.48 -15.09 2.25
CA LYS A 554 22.24 -14.83 1.53
C LYS A 554 21.33 -13.93 2.36
N ALA A 555 20.76 -12.92 1.75
CA ALA A 555 19.74 -12.08 2.36
C ALA A 555 18.38 -12.27 1.68
N GLU A 556 17.32 -12.21 2.46
CA GLU A 556 15.94 -12.16 1.99
C GLU A 556 15.07 -11.32 2.92
N VAL A 557 13.89 -10.96 2.44
CA VAL A 557 12.86 -10.27 3.22
C VAL A 557 11.58 -11.11 3.19
N ARG A 558 11.03 -11.40 4.37
CA ARG A 558 9.81 -12.18 4.54
C ARG A 558 8.65 -11.24 4.83
N THR A 559 7.66 -11.22 3.95
CA THR A 559 6.45 -10.40 4.13
C THR A 559 5.45 -11.09 5.05
N ILE A 560 4.75 -10.34 5.90
CA ILE A 560 3.63 -10.86 6.69
C ILE A 560 2.45 -11.30 5.80
N ALA A 561 1.74 -12.35 6.23
CA ALA A 561 0.58 -12.86 5.50
C ALA A 561 -0.64 -11.94 5.66
N LYS A 562 -1.06 -11.29 4.56
CA LYS A 562 -2.20 -10.36 4.54
C LYS A 562 -3.58 -11.06 4.62
N ASP A 563 -3.62 -12.32 4.23
CA ASP A 563 -4.79 -13.20 4.25
C ASP A 563 -4.92 -14.01 5.54
N SER A 564 -3.94 -13.93 6.45
CA SER A 564 -4.00 -14.52 7.78
C SER A 564 -4.26 -13.46 8.86
N THR A 565 -5.09 -13.81 9.83
CA THR A 565 -5.34 -13.06 11.07
C THR A 565 -4.38 -13.44 12.20
N ASP A 566 -3.42 -14.33 11.95
CA ASP A 566 -2.49 -14.78 12.98
C ASP A 566 -1.59 -13.63 13.44
N VAL A 567 -1.42 -13.55 14.75
CA VAL A 567 -0.58 -12.60 15.49
C VAL A 567 0.02 -13.31 16.70
N ASP A 568 1.16 -12.84 17.17
CA ASP A 568 1.71 -13.21 18.47
C ASP A 568 0.90 -12.60 19.61
N LYS A 569 0.09 -13.42 20.28
CA LYS A 569 -0.75 -12.97 21.39
C LYS A 569 0.05 -12.44 22.56
N THR A 570 1.28 -12.90 22.77
CA THR A 570 2.14 -12.43 23.87
C THR A 570 2.46 -10.96 23.69
N VAL A 571 2.79 -10.56 22.46
CA VAL A 571 3.05 -9.15 22.11
C VAL A 571 1.77 -8.32 22.25
N VAL A 572 0.65 -8.81 21.71
CA VAL A 572 -0.65 -8.10 21.79
C VAL A 572 -1.08 -7.89 23.24
N ASP A 573 -0.97 -8.93 24.08
CA ASP A 573 -1.38 -8.89 25.48
C ASP A 573 -0.49 -7.95 26.29
N ALA A 574 0.82 -7.89 26.00
CA ALA A 574 1.76 -7.04 26.70
C ALA A 574 1.51 -5.54 26.48
N VAL A 575 1.14 -5.14 25.26
CA VAL A 575 0.88 -3.72 24.93
C VAL A 575 -0.60 -3.36 24.96
N LYS A 576 -1.44 -4.24 25.50
CA LYS A 576 -2.90 -4.12 25.43
C LYS A 576 -3.41 -2.82 26.05
N GLU A 577 -2.88 -2.41 27.20
CA GLU A 577 -3.30 -1.18 27.88
C GLU A 577 -3.00 0.06 27.04
N ALA A 578 -1.76 0.18 26.54
CA ALA A 578 -1.37 1.26 25.64
C ALA A 578 -2.20 1.26 24.35
N HIS A 579 -2.48 0.09 23.78
CA HIS A 579 -3.32 -0.07 22.59
C HIS A 579 -4.76 0.42 22.83
N GLU A 580 -5.42 -0.03 23.90
CA GLU A 580 -6.78 0.38 24.26
C GLU A 580 -6.85 1.87 24.64
N GLY A 581 -5.85 2.38 25.35
CA GLY A 581 -5.67 3.80 25.65
C GLY A 581 -5.55 4.65 24.38
N THR A 582 -4.76 4.18 23.42
CA THR A 582 -4.61 4.84 22.11
C THR A 582 -5.92 4.82 21.32
N ILE A 583 -6.66 3.70 21.29
CA ILE A 583 -7.99 3.64 20.65
C ILE A 583 -8.94 4.67 21.28
N LYS A 584 -8.92 4.79 22.61
CA LYS A 584 -9.73 5.80 23.31
C LYS A 584 -9.30 7.21 22.92
N TYR A 585 -7.99 7.46 22.86
CA TYR A 585 -7.42 8.75 22.47
C TYR A 585 -7.82 9.14 21.04
N VAL A 586 -7.70 8.24 20.06
CA VAL A 586 -8.03 8.58 18.66
C VAL A 586 -9.53 8.79 18.40
N ARG A 587 -10.37 8.27 19.30
CA ARG A 587 -11.83 8.49 19.31
C ARG A 587 -12.23 9.71 20.14
N GLN A 588 -11.34 10.23 20.97
CA GLN A 588 -11.59 11.41 21.78
C GLN A 588 -11.54 12.67 20.92
N ALA A 589 -12.37 13.65 21.24
CA ALA A 589 -12.28 14.98 20.67
C ALA A 589 -10.93 15.63 21.04
N VAL A 590 -10.14 15.96 20.03
CA VAL A 590 -8.86 16.70 20.13
C VAL A 590 -9.01 18.18 19.79
N GLY A 591 -10.13 18.55 19.18
CA GLY A 591 -10.49 19.93 18.92
C GLY A 591 -11.95 20.06 18.52
N THR A 592 -12.32 21.25 18.06
CA THR A 592 -13.66 21.53 17.54
C THR A 592 -13.56 22.29 16.22
N THR A 593 -14.37 21.93 15.23
CA THR A 593 -14.56 22.73 14.02
C THR A 593 -15.80 23.63 14.14
N THR A 594 -15.70 24.87 13.67
CA THR A 594 -16.80 25.85 13.66
C THR A 594 -17.82 25.62 12.53
N ALA A 595 -17.47 24.81 11.52
CA ALA A 595 -18.26 24.48 10.33
C ALA A 595 -18.11 22.99 9.92
N ASP A 596 -19.00 22.51 9.05
CA ASP A 596 -18.88 21.18 8.44
C ASP A 596 -17.63 21.14 7.54
N ILE A 597 -16.85 20.06 7.62
CA ILE A 597 -15.75 19.79 6.71
C ILE A 597 -16.21 18.70 5.75
N HIS A 598 -16.20 18.97 4.45
CA HIS A 598 -16.56 18.00 3.45
C HIS A 598 -15.79 18.23 2.18
N SER A 599 -15.70 17.21 1.31
CA SER A 599 -15.02 17.32 0.02
C SER A 599 -15.98 17.21 -1.18
N TYR A 600 -17.29 17.33 -0.94
CA TYR A 600 -18.29 17.06 -1.97
C TYR A 600 -18.16 17.93 -3.22
N PHE A 601 -17.68 19.16 -3.08
CA PHE A 601 -17.52 20.09 -4.20
C PHE A 601 -16.06 20.50 -4.41
N SER A 602 -15.12 19.80 -3.77
CA SER A 602 -13.70 20.17 -3.75
C SER A 602 -13.02 20.21 -5.11
N GLN A 603 -13.59 19.55 -6.11
CA GLN A 603 -13.09 19.60 -7.49
C GLN A 603 -13.64 20.78 -8.30
N VAL A 604 -14.64 21.52 -7.81
CA VAL A 604 -15.35 22.56 -8.59
C VAL A 604 -15.55 23.89 -7.83
N GLN A 605 -15.15 23.95 -6.57
CA GLN A 605 -15.06 25.20 -5.81
C GLN A 605 -13.99 25.04 -4.73
N ASP A 606 -13.57 26.17 -4.17
CA ASP A 606 -12.73 26.18 -2.99
C ASP A 606 -13.46 25.53 -1.79
N ASP A 607 -12.73 24.76 -0.98
CA ASP A 607 -13.34 23.71 -0.16
C ASP A 607 -12.65 23.50 1.21
N PRO A 608 -13.44 23.36 2.29
CA PRO A 608 -12.93 23.29 3.65
C PRO A 608 -12.04 22.07 3.93
N SER A 609 -12.19 20.98 3.17
CA SER A 609 -11.36 19.79 3.36
C SER A 609 -9.91 20.00 2.89
N ILE A 610 -9.68 20.93 1.96
CA ILE A 610 -8.34 21.32 1.51
C ILE A 610 -7.78 22.42 2.42
N GLN A 611 -8.61 23.41 2.79
CA GLN A 611 -8.23 24.56 3.61
C GLN A 611 -7.55 24.17 4.93
N ILE A 612 -8.08 23.16 5.62
CA ILE A 612 -7.48 22.68 6.88
C ILE A 612 -6.06 22.11 6.67
N VAL A 613 -5.84 21.42 5.56
CA VAL A 613 -4.55 20.80 5.23
C VAL A 613 -3.52 21.88 4.94
N THR A 614 -3.87 22.85 4.10
CA THR A 614 -3.01 23.95 3.70
C THR A 614 -2.69 24.90 4.86
N ASN A 615 -3.64 25.14 5.77
CA ASN A 615 -3.39 25.88 7.01
C ASN A 615 -2.35 25.18 7.90
N ALA A 616 -2.54 23.88 8.15
CA ALA A 616 -1.62 23.10 8.97
C ALA A 616 -0.20 23.05 8.36
N GLN A 617 -0.11 22.79 7.05
CA GLN A 617 1.15 22.80 6.30
C GLN A 617 1.85 24.16 6.36
N THR A 618 1.10 25.25 6.20
CA THR A 618 1.64 26.61 6.25
C THR A 618 2.28 26.91 7.62
N GLU A 619 1.56 26.61 8.71
CA GLU A 619 2.06 26.87 10.05
C GLU A 619 3.28 26.00 10.40
N TYR A 620 3.25 24.71 10.04
CA TYR A 620 4.40 23.83 10.18
C TYR A 620 5.62 24.34 9.41
N VAL A 621 5.47 24.70 8.14
CA VAL A 621 6.58 25.17 7.31
C VAL A 621 7.13 26.50 7.81
N LYS A 622 6.28 27.45 8.18
CA LYS A 622 6.74 28.72 8.79
C LYS A 622 7.58 28.46 10.04
N ALA A 623 7.18 27.50 10.89
CA ALA A 623 7.96 27.14 12.06
C ALA A 623 9.33 26.56 11.69
N LYS A 624 9.41 25.66 10.71
CA LYS A 624 10.68 25.07 10.23
C LYS A 624 11.59 26.08 9.53
N LEU A 625 11.03 27.13 8.92
CA LEU A 625 11.80 28.17 8.24
C LEU A 625 12.44 29.20 9.19
N LYS A 626 12.03 29.29 10.46
CA LYS A 626 12.59 30.25 11.43
C LYS A 626 14.11 30.08 11.59
N GLY A 627 14.85 31.17 11.47
CA GLY A 627 16.31 31.18 11.56
C GLY A 627 17.02 30.60 10.34
N THR A 628 16.31 30.30 9.24
CA THR A 628 16.91 29.88 7.97
C THR A 628 17.07 31.07 7.02
N ALA A 629 17.84 30.90 5.95
CA ALA A 629 17.98 31.92 4.91
C ALA A 629 16.64 32.25 4.20
N ASN A 630 15.67 31.33 4.26
CA ASN A 630 14.37 31.45 3.59
C ASN A 630 13.25 31.95 4.51
N GLU A 631 13.53 32.31 5.78
CA GLU A 631 12.51 32.76 6.76
C GLU A 631 11.63 33.91 6.24
N LYS A 632 12.20 34.79 5.40
CA LYS A 632 11.52 35.97 4.87
C LYS A 632 10.80 35.76 3.54
N LEU A 633 10.93 34.59 2.93
CA LEU A 633 10.23 34.30 1.68
C LEU A 633 8.73 34.07 1.98
N PRO A 634 7.83 34.52 1.10
CA PRO A 634 6.42 34.16 1.18
C PRO A 634 6.23 32.65 1.19
N VAL A 635 5.34 32.18 2.08
CA VAL A 635 4.93 30.78 2.15
C VAL A 635 3.55 30.65 1.52
N LEU A 636 3.44 29.77 0.52
CA LEU A 636 2.19 29.27 -0.06
C LEU A 636 2.01 27.82 0.36
N SER A 637 0.82 27.26 0.17
CA SER A 637 0.58 25.83 0.46
C SER A 637 -0.25 25.16 -0.61
N ALA A 638 0.23 24.03 -1.12
CA ALA A 638 -0.44 23.23 -2.13
C ALA A 638 -1.13 22.00 -1.49
N GLY A 639 -2.45 21.91 -1.64
CA GLY A 639 -3.26 20.80 -1.14
C GLY A 639 -4.16 20.22 -2.23
N ALA A 640 -4.50 18.94 -2.13
CA ALA A 640 -5.37 18.24 -3.07
C ALA A 640 -6.52 17.53 -2.35
N PRO A 641 -7.69 17.35 -2.99
CA PRO A 641 -8.75 16.56 -2.42
C PRO A 641 -8.52 15.06 -2.66
N PHE A 642 -8.07 14.37 -1.62
CA PHE A 642 -7.75 12.93 -1.69
C PHE A 642 -8.98 12.03 -1.75
N LYS A 643 -10.11 12.47 -1.18
CA LYS A 643 -11.41 11.80 -1.29
C LYS A 643 -12.42 12.72 -1.99
N ALA A 644 -12.52 12.63 -3.31
CA ALA A 644 -13.46 13.46 -4.10
C ALA A 644 -14.41 12.59 -4.95
N GLY A 645 -14.82 11.44 -4.43
CA GLY A 645 -15.49 10.38 -5.19
C GLY A 645 -14.50 9.57 -6.01
N THR A 646 -14.59 8.25 -5.98
CA THR A 646 -13.91 7.43 -7.00
C THR A 646 -14.84 7.24 -8.18
N ARG A 647 -14.32 6.89 -9.37
CA ARG A 647 -15.14 6.71 -10.60
C ARG A 647 -16.31 5.73 -10.46
N SER A 648 -16.37 4.94 -9.39
CA SER A 648 -17.42 3.94 -9.14
C SER A 648 -17.95 3.96 -7.70
N ASP A 649 -17.57 4.93 -6.88
CA ASP A 649 -17.99 5.01 -5.48
C ASP A 649 -18.52 6.41 -5.13
N PRO A 650 -19.86 6.60 -5.17
CA PRO A 650 -20.51 7.88 -4.85
C PRO A 650 -20.46 8.25 -3.36
N GLU A 651 -19.96 7.36 -2.51
CA GLU A 651 -19.81 7.60 -1.07
C GLU A 651 -18.36 7.90 -0.67
N TYR A 652 -17.41 7.85 -1.61
CA TYR A 652 -15.98 8.08 -1.34
C TYR A 652 -15.62 9.57 -1.22
N TYR A 653 -16.24 10.25 -0.25
CA TYR A 653 -16.01 11.65 0.09
C TYR A 653 -15.69 11.77 1.59
N THR A 654 -15.10 12.89 1.97
CA THR A 654 -14.90 13.28 3.35
C THR A 654 -16.15 14.01 3.85
N TYR A 655 -16.61 13.66 5.05
CA TYR A 655 -17.64 14.42 5.76
C TYR A 655 -17.40 14.33 7.26
N VAL A 656 -17.10 15.48 7.86
CA VAL A 656 -16.94 15.67 9.30
C VAL A 656 -17.88 16.80 9.71
N PRO A 657 -18.94 16.50 10.48
CA PRO A 657 -19.91 17.52 10.87
C PRO A 657 -19.26 18.56 11.78
N LYS A 658 -19.83 19.77 11.79
CA LYS A 658 -19.53 20.80 12.77
C LYS A 658 -19.56 20.24 14.19
N GLY A 659 -18.61 20.66 15.03
CA GLY A 659 -18.51 20.23 16.42
C GLY A 659 -17.18 19.57 16.71
N GLU A 660 -17.20 18.50 17.50
CA GLU A 660 -15.99 17.80 17.94
C GLU A 660 -15.24 17.14 16.78
N LEU A 661 -13.91 17.34 16.75
CA LEU A 661 -12.97 16.68 15.87
C LEU A 661 -12.14 15.68 16.67
N ALA A 662 -12.18 14.41 16.27
CA ALA A 662 -11.29 13.37 16.78
C ALA A 662 -10.14 13.11 15.81
N ILE A 663 -9.04 12.51 16.29
CA ILE A 663 -7.87 12.19 15.44
C ILE A 663 -8.25 11.32 14.24
N LYS A 664 -9.16 10.35 14.43
CA LYS A 664 -9.65 9.52 13.32
C LYS A 664 -10.34 10.33 12.20
N ASN A 665 -10.85 11.53 12.49
CA ASN A 665 -11.40 12.40 11.45
C ASN A 665 -10.31 12.98 10.54
N VAL A 666 -9.09 13.18 11.07
CA VAL A 666 -7.94 13.66 10.28
C VAL A 666 -7.51 12.64 9.23
N ALA A 667 -7.58 11.34 9.55
CA ALA A 667 -7.31 10.27 8.59
C ALA A 667 -8.24 10.29 7.37
N ASP A 668 -9.46 10.82 7.53
CA ASP A 668 -10.41 10.98 6.45
C ASP A 668 -10.11 12.22 5.59
N LEU A 669 -9.36 13.19 6.12
CA LEU A 669 -8.90 14.39 5.40
C LEU A 669 -7.63 14.12 4.60
N TYR A 670 -6.69 13.37 5.17
CA TYR A 670 -5.41 13.05 4.52
C TYR A 670 -5.14 11.54 4.60
N LEU A 671 -5.40 10.84 3.49
CA LEU A 671 -5.41 9.37 3.45
C LEU A 671 -4.02 8.74 3.29
N TYR A 672 -3.06 9.50 2.78
CA TYR A 672 -1.72 9.04 2.44
C TYR A 672 -0.73 9.29 3.58
N ASP A 673 0.24 8.42 3.71
CA ASP A 673 1.41 8.53 4.61
C ASP A 673 2.51 9.44 4.02
N ASN A 674 2.11 10.41 3.20
CA ASN A 674 3.05 11.35 2.60
C ASN A 674 3.61 12.29 3.68
N THR A 675 4.92 12.52 3.65
CA THR A 675 5.57 13.48 4.53
C THR A 675 5.49 14.90 3.98
N VAL A 676 5.66 15.90 4.87
CA VAL A 676 5.67 17.31 4.49
C VAL A 676 6.93 17.59 3.67
N ALA A 677 6.79 18.43 2.64
CA ALA A 677 7.92 18.91 1.85
C ALA A 677 7.76 20.41 1.58
N THR A 678 8.87 21.08 1.28
CA THR A 678 8.86 22.44 0.75
C THR A 678 9.61 22.51 -0.57
N VAL A 679 9.08 23.29 -1.51
CA VAL A 679 9.75 23.57 -2.77
C VAL A 679 9.93 25.07 -2.94
N LYS A 680 11.14 25.49 -3.34
CA LYS A 680 11.45 26.89 -3.63
C LYS A 680 11.27 27.15 -5.13
N VAL A 681 10.27 27.95 -5.47
CA VAL A 681 9.80 28.16 -6.85
C VAL A 681 9.57 29.64 -7.13
N THR A 682 9.52 30.04 -8.40
CA THR A 682 9.20 31.42 -8.81
C THR A 682 7.70 31.61 -9.01
N GLY A 683 7.21 32.85 -9.10
CA GLY A 683 5.82 33.13 -9.47
C GLY A 683 5.43 32.57 -10.84
N ALA A 684 6.38 32.43 -11.77
CA ALA A 684 6.17 31.74 -13.04
C ALA A 684 5.90 30.24 -12.82
N ASP A 685 6.66 29.60 -11.94
CA ASP A 685 6.49 28.18 -11.62
C ASP A 685 5.17 27.92 -10.88
N VAL A 686 4.76 28.80 -9.95
CA VAL A 686 3.44 28.74 -9.29
C VAL A 686 2.32 28.79 -10.34
N LYS A 687 2.46 29.64 -11.36
CA LYS A 687 1.50 29.69 -12.46
C LYS A 687 1.46 28.39 -13.25
N GLU A 688 2.61 27.81 -13.60
CA GLU A 688 2.65 26.53 -14.34
C GLU A 688 2.11 25.35 -13.52
N TRP A 689 2.28 25.37 -12.19
CA TRP A 689 1.66 24.40 -11.28
C TRP A 689 0.15 24.46 -11.37
N LEU A 690 -0.43 25.66 -11.22
CA LEU A 690 -1.87 25.86 -11.33
C LEU A 690 -2.40 25.52 -12.74
N GLU A 691 -1.63 25.77 -13.81
CA GLU A 691 -2.01 25.37 -15.17
C GLU A 691 -2.07 23.85 -15.34
N MET A 692 -1.21 23.09 -14.67
CA MET A 692 -1.29 21.63 -14.63
C MET A 692 -2.52 21.17 -13.84
N SER A 693 -2.76 21.75 -12.65
CA SER A 693 -3.96 21.47 -11.86
C SER A 693 -5.26 21.77 -12.64
N ALA A 694 -5.28 22.82 -13.45
CA ALA A 694 -6.42 23.16 -14.31
C ALA A 694 -6.75 22.10 -15.39
N GLY A 695 -5.88 21.09 -15.59
CA GLY A 695 -6.16 19.89 -16.39
C GLY A 695 -7.31 19.02 -15.84
N GLN A 696 -7.70 19.23 -14.58
CA GLN A 696 -8.87 18.63 -13.93
C GLN A 696 -10.19 18.92 -14.66
N PHE A 697 -10.24 19.95 -15.51
CA PHE A 697 -11.47 20.38 -16.19
C PHE A 697 -11.47 20.06 -17.68
N ASN A 698 -12.61 19.60 -18.20
CA ASN A 698 -12.85 19.58 -19.65
C ASN A 698 -12.93 21.01 -20.18
N GLN A 699 -12.60 21.19 -21.47
CA GLN A 699 -12.83 22.47 -22.13
C GLN A 699 -14.34 22.69 -22.35
N ILE A 700 -14.85 23.82 -21.90
CA ILE A 700 -16.25 24.22 -22.11
C ILE A 700 -16.36 25.01 -23.42
N ASP A 701 -17.22 24.55 -24.32
CA ASP A 701 -17.46 25.17 -25.61
C ASP A 701 -18.61 26.19 -25.48
N ALA A 702 -18.26 27.48 -25.46
CA ALA A 702 -19.24 28.56 -25.31
C ALA A 702 -20.29 28.61 -26.44
N THR A 703 -20.03 27.96 -27.59
CA THR A 703 -20.94 27.94 -28.74
C THR A 703 -21.99 26.84 -28.65
N LYS A 704 -21.76 25.83 -27.79
CA LYS A 704 -22.67 24.69 -27.65
C LYS A 704 -23.72 24.94 -26.57
N THR A 705 -24.96 24.59 -26.91
CA THR A 705 -26.09 24.56 -25.97
C THR A 705 -26.24 23.16 -25.37
N GLY A 706 -26.83 23.09 -24.18
CA GLY A 706 -27.04 21.83 -23.46
C GLY A 706 -25.94 21.50 -22.45
N ASP A 707 -26.01 20.29 -21.92
CA ASP A 707 -25.15 19.84 -20.82
C ASP A 707 -23.71 19.62 -21.27
N GLN A 708 -22.76 20.25 -20.59
CA GLN A 708 -21.33 20.06 -20.78
C GLN A 708 -20.70 19.60 -19.46
N GLN A 709 -19.99 18.46 -19.49
CA GLN A 709 -19.35 17.89 -18.31
C GLN A 709 -18.12 18.71 -17.93
N LEU A 710 -18.08 19.24 -16.71
CA LEU A 710 -16.99 20.07 -16.23
C LEU A 710 -15.76 19.25 -15.84
N ILE A 711 -15.95 18.16 -15.11
CA ILE A 711 -14.85 17.35 -14.56
C ILE A 711 -14.29 16.42 -15.65
N ASN A 712 -12.98 16.52 -15.88
CA ASN A 712 -12.23 15.55 -16.66
C ASN A 712 -11.98 14.30 -15.80
N THR A 713 -12.73 13.23 -16.06
CA THR A 713 -12.65 12.00 -15.27
C THR A 713 -11.34 11.24 -15.50
N ASP A 714 -10.59 11.54 -16.56
CA ASP A 714 -9.26 10.99 -16.83
C ASP A 714 -8.15 11.63 -15.98
N PHE A 715 -8.40 12.83 -15.44
CA PHE A 715 -7.51 13.48 -14.49
C PHE A 715 -7.76 12.96 -13.06
N ARG A 716 -6.68 12.68 -12.32
CA ARG A 716 -6.77 12.13 -10.95
C ARG A 716 -6.89 13.27 -9.94
N SER A 717 -7.83 13.17 -9.00
CA SER A 717 -8.08 14.24 -8.01
C SER A 717 -6.88 14.54 -7.12
N TYR A 718 -6.03 13.55 -6.81
CA TYR A 718 -4.80 13.76 -6.04
C TYR A 718 -3.68 14.50 -6.80
N ASN A 719 -3.86 14.76 -8.10
CA ASN A 719 -3.01 15.63 -8.93
C ASN A 719 -3.67 17.01 -9.17
N TYR A 720 -4.85 17.25 -8.61
CA TYR A 720 -5.52 18.56 -8.65
C TYR A 720 -5.16 19.32 -7.38
N ASP A 721 -4.08 20.09 -7.46
CA ASP A 721 -3.63 20.92 -6.35
C ASP A 721 -4.30 22.31 -6.42
N VAL A 722 -4.86 22.73 -5.28
CA VAL A 722 -5.22 24.12 -4.96
C VAL A 722 -4.04 24.74 -4.21
N ILE A 723 -3.70 25.99 -4.52
CA ILE A 723 -2.60 26.70 -3.87
C ILE A 723 -3.13 27.88 -3.05
N ASP A 724 -3.04 27.77 -1.73
CA ASP A 724 -3.40 28.83 -0.78
C ASP A 724 -2.28 29.86 -0.63
N GLY A 725 -2.69 31.10 -0.33
CA GLY A 725 -1.83 32.28 -0.28
C GLY A 725 -1.78 33.09 -1.58
N VAL A 726 -2.37 32.58 -2.67
CA VAL A 726 -2.59 33.31 -3.93
C VAL A 726 -4.07 33.27 -4.28
N THR A 727 -4.57 34.29 -4.99
CA THR A 727 -5.93 34.25 -5.55
C THR A 727 -5.91 34.14 -7.07
N TYR A 728 -6.81 33.37 -7.68
CA TYR A 728 -6.81 33.17 -9.13
C TYR A 728 -8.18 32.78 -9.70
N GLU A 729 -8.30 32.91 -11.02
CA GLU A 729 -9.47 32.46 -11.78
C GLU A 729 -9.08 31.38 -12.80
N ILE A 730 -9.97 30.41 -13.03
CA ILE A 730 -9.79 29.34 -14.02
C ILE A 730 -10.74 29.54 -15.20
N ASP A 731 -10.20 29.82 -16.39
CA ASP A 731 -10.94 29.93 -17.65
C ASP A 731 -11.01 28.57 -18.36
N VAL A 732 -12.08 27.83 -18.08
CA VAL A 732 -12.34 26.51 -18.68
C VAL A 732 -12.75 26.56 -20.15
N THR A 733 -12.94 27.75 -20.74
CA THR A 733 -13.25 27.85 -22.19
C THR A 733 -12.01 27.65 -23.07
N LYS A 734 -10.82 27.79 -22.48
CA LYS A 734 -9.54 27.55 -23.14
C LYS A 734 -9.11 26.08 -23.05
N PRO A 735 -8.33 25.57 -24.02
CA PRO A 735 -7.79 24.22 -23.93
C PRO A 735 -6.79 24.11 -22.76
N ALA A 736 -6.66 22.93 -22.15
CA ALA A 736 -5.69 22.70 -21.07
C ALA A 736 -4.26 22.84 -21.58
N LYS A 737 -3.36 23.47 -20.82
CA LYS A 737 -1.96 23.65 -21.23
C LYS A 737 -1.20 22.31 -21.22
N TYR A 738 -1.45 21.50 -20.20
CA TYR A 738 -0.85 20.18 -19.98
C TYR A 738 -1.87 19.05 -20.13
N ASP A 739 -1.39 17.85 -20.48
CA ASP A 739 -2.17 16.62 -20.33
C ASP A 739 -2.05 16.04 -18.90
N ALA A 740 -2.72 14.91 -18.63
CA ALA A 740 -2.76 14.30 -17.29
C ALA A 740 -1.39 13.77 -16.81
N ASP A 741 -0.42 13.59 -17.72
CA ASP A 741 0.94 13.14 -17.42
C ASP A 741 1.92 14.31 -17.28
N GLY A 742 1.45 15.56 -17.44
CA GLY A 742 2.27 16.77 -17.33
C GLY A 742 3.03 17.13 -18.61
N ASN A 743 2.68 16.54 -19.77
CA ASN A 743 3.26 16.93 -21.04
C ASN A 743 2.61 18.19 -21.57
N LEU A 744 3.42 19.10 -22.12
CA LEU A 744 2.93 20.34 -22.72
C LEU A 744 2.19 20.02 -24.04
N VAL A 745 0.88 20.27 -24.07
CA VAL A 745 0.03 19.99 -25.24
C VAL A 745 -0.53 21.24 -25.91
N ASN A 746 -0.64 22.36 -25.18
CA ASN A 746 -1.08 23.65 -25.72
C ASN A 746 -0.22 24.80 -25.18
N ASP A 747 0.95 25.01 -25.77
CA ASP A 747 1.99 25.98 -25.35
C ASP A 747 1.48 27.42 -25.17
N LYS A 748 0.54 27.85 -26.01
CA LYS A 748 -0.05 29.20 -26.02
C LYS A 748 -1.31 29.32 -25.17
N SER A 749 -1.81 28.22 -24.61
CA SER A 749 -2.99 28.27 -23.76
C SER A 749 -2.63 28.66 -22.33
N SER A 750 -3.56 29.33 -21.67
CA SER A 750 -3.45 29.68 -20.26
C SER A 750 -4.86 29.78 -19.67
N ARG A 751 -5.20 28.80 -18.84
CA ARG A 751 -6.47 28.77 -18.10
C ARG A 751 -6.40 29.62 -16.84
N ILE A 752 -5.21 29.77 -16.26
CA ILE A 752 -5.03 30.55 -15.03
C ILE A 752 -4.98 32.04 -15.39
N THR A 753 -5.98 32.77 -14.92
CA THR A 753 -6.13 34.21 -15.12
C THR A 753 -6.22 34.93 -13.77
N ASN A 754 -5.94 36.24 -13.74
CA ASN A 754 -6.06 37.07 -12.54
C ASN A 754 -5.31 36.51 -11.31
N LEU A 755 -4.19 35.82 -11.54
CA LEU A 755 -3.33 35.27 -10.49
C LEU A 755 -2.65 36.40 -9.71
N GLN A 756 -2.91 36.44 -8.42
CA GLN A 756 -2.50 37.52 -7.52
C GLN A 756 -1.91 36.96 -6.23
N TYR A 757 -0.95 37.70 -5.68
CA TYR A 757 -0.39 37.51 -4.34
C TYR A 757 -0.55 38.82 -3.58
N ASP A 758 -1.08 38.77 -2.35
CA ASP A 758 -1.34 39.96 -1.51
C ASP A 758 -2.15 41.05 -2.26
N GLY A 759 -3.19 40.62 -2.98
CA GLY A 759 -4.09 41.49 -3.75
C GLY A 759 -3.46 42.20 -4.95
N LYS A 760 -2.25 41.81 -5.38
CA LYS A 760 -1.54 42.37 -6.54
C LYS A 760 -1.23 41.27 -7.55
N PRO A 761 -1.15 41.57 -8.86
CA PRO A 761 -0.69 40.60 -9.84
C PRO A 761 0.64 39.97 -9.40
N ILE A 762 0.72 38.64 -9.45
CA ILE A 762 1.92 37.94 -8.99
C ILE A 762 3.14 38.39 -9.82
N ASP A 763 4.25 38.69 -9.14
CA ASP A 763 5.52 38.90 -9.85
C ASP A 763 6.08 37.53 -10.24
N LEU A 764 6.17 37.27 -11.55
CA LEU A 764 6.64 36.00 -12.09
C LEU A 764 8.09 35.67 -11.70
N LYS A 765 8.89 36.66 -11.27
CA LYS A 765 10.26 36.46 -10.81
C LYS A 765 10.39 36.37 -9.29
N GLN A 766 9.34 36.70 -8.54
CA GLN A 766 9.35 36.62 -7.09
C GLN A 766 9.47 35.15 -6.67
N GLU A 767 10.31 34.89 -5.67
CA GLU A 767 10.49 33.56 -5.11
C GLU A 767 9.49 33.29 -3.98
N PHE A 768 9.02 32.06 -3.92
CA PHE A 768 8.08 31.55 -2.93
C PHE A 768 8.61 30.22 -2.38
N ILE A 769 8.30 29.95 -1.11
CA ILE A 769 8.33 28.60 -0.58
C ILE A 769 6.91 28.04 -0.66
N VAL A 770 6.72 26.93 -1.35
CA VAL A 770 5.43 26.23 -1.39
C VAL A 770 5.51 25.01 -0.49
N ALA A 771 4.73 24.99 0.57
CA ALA A 771 4.48 23.82 1.39
C ALA A 771 3.68 22.80 0.59
N THR A 772 4.12 21.55 0.58
CA THR A 772 3.50 20.45 -0.17
C THR A 772 3.87 19.12 0.49
N ASN A 773 3.87 18.04 -0.26
CA ASN A 773 4.27 16.71 0.22
C ASN A 773 5.38 16.08 -0.63
N ASN A 774 6.03 15.07 -0.06
CA ASN A 774 7.15 14.34 -0.67
C ASN A 774 6.83 13.75 -2.06
N TYR A 775 5.61 13.25 -2.31
CA TYR A 775 5.24 12.77 -3.65
C TYR A 775 5.26 13.90 -4.68
N ARG A 776 4.79 15.12 -4.34
CA ARG A 776 4.84 16.25 -5.30
C ARG A 776 6.28 16.70 -5.49
N ALA A 777 7.02 16.85 -4.40
CA ALA A 777 8.41 17.28 -4.39
C ALA A 777 9.33 16.37 -5.21
N ASN A 778 9.14 15.04 -5.15
CA ASN A 778 9.92 14.07 -5.91
C ASN A 778 9.42 13.86 -7.36
N GLY A 779 8.28 14.46 -7.71
CA GLY A 779 7.64 14.29 -9.00
C GLY A 779 8.18 15.21 -10.08
N THR A 780 7.76 14.98 -11.32
CA THR A 780 8.06 15.83 -12.48
C THR A 780 6.94 16.83 -12.78
N PHE A 781 6.11 17.14 -11.79
CA PHE A 781 4.92 18.00 -11.93
C PHE A 781 5.33 19.39 -12.49
N PRO A 782 4.70 19.90 -13.56
CA PRO A 782 4.99 21.24 -14.07
C PRO A 782 4.88 22.31 -12.97
N GLY A 783 5.85 23.22 -12.89
CA GLY A 783 5.98 24.17 -11.77
C GLY A 783 6.79 23.63 -10.59
N VAL A 784 6.76 22.32 -10.32
CA VAL A 784 7.60 21.70 -9.26
C VAL A 784 8.96 21.28 -9.80
N ARG A 785 9.01 20.68 -10.99
CA ARG A 785 10.26 20.17 -11.60
C ARG A 785 11.35 21.22 -11.85
N ASN A 786 11.00 22.50 -11.76
CA ASN A 786 11.91 23.63 -11.90
C ASN A 786 12.36 24.20 -10.54
N ALA A 787 11.93 23.60 -9.43
CA ALA A 787 12.25 24.08 -8.10
C ALA A 787 13.77 24.22 -7.92
N THR A 788 14.18 25.36 -7.37
CA THR A 788 15.59 25.68 -7.13
C THR A 788 16.13 25.05 -5.86
N ALA A 789 15.23 24.66 -4.96
CA ALA A 789 15.53 23.88 -3.76
C ALA A 789 14.30 23.06 -3.39
N ILE A 790 14.54 21.84 -2.92
CA ILE A 790 13.52 20.94 -2.39
C ILE A 790 13.99 20.50 -1.02
N GLU A 791 13.09 20.53 -0.06
CA GLU A 791 13.29 19.95 1.26
C GLU A 791 12.20 18.93 1.54
N ILE A 792 12.57 17.74 1.99
CA ILE A 792 11.64 16.74 2.47
C ILE A 792 11.86 16.61 3.97
N TYR A 793 10.77 16.73 4.72
CA TYR A 793 10.77 16.50 6.16
C TYR A 793 10.32 15.06 6.42
N PRO A 794 10.75 14.44 7.52
CA PRO A 794 10.31 13.11 7.90
C PRO A 794 8.88 13.09 8.50
N ASP A 795 8.36 14.25 8.91
CA ASP A 795 7.04 14.37 9.54
C ASP A 795 5.89 14.12 8.54
N GLU A 796 4.95 13.25 8.91
CA GLU A 796 3.73 13.01 8.11
C GLU A 796 2.80 14.23 8.08
N ASN A 797 2.15 14.47 6.93
CA ASN A 797 1.12 15.51 6.82
C ASN A 797 -0.06 15.27 7.79
N ARG A 798 -0.41 14.02 8.07
CA ARG A 798 -1.45 13.66 9.04
C ARG A 798 -1.12 14.15 10.44
N GLN A 799 0.11 13.90 10.90
CA GLN A 799 0.56 14.36 12.21
C GLN A 799 0.58 15.90 12.26
N THR A 800 1.04 16.54 11.20
CA THR A 800 1.03 18.00 11.07
C THR A 800 -0.39 18.60 11.24
N ILE A 801 -1.42 17.96 10.66
CA ILE A 801 -2.81 18.39 10.82
C ILE A 801 -3.31 18.15 12.25
N ILE A 802 -2.95 17.02 12.87
CA ILE A 802 -3.29 16.73 14.27
C ILE A 802 -2.68 17.79 15.20
N ASP A 803 -1.39 18.08 15.03
CA ASP A 803 -0.66 19.06 15.84
C ASP A 803 -1.26 20.46 15.69
N TYR A 804 -1.64 20.84 14.48
CA TYR A 804 -2.37 22.08 14.21
C TYR A 804 -3.71 22.15 14.97
N ILE A 805 -4.51 21.08 14.92
CA ILE A 805 -5.79 21.03 15.65
C ILE A 805 -5.56 21.09 17.17
N LEU A 806 -4.56 20.38 17.69
CA LEU A 806 -4.21 20.39 19.11
C LEU A 806 -3.75 21.77 19.59
N ALA A 807 -2.98 22.48 18.76
CA ALA A 807 -2.49 23.83 19.06
C ALA A 807 -3.63 24.86 19.04
N GLU A 808 -4.45 24.87 17.99
CA GLU A 808 -5.53 25.84 17.81
C GLU A 808 -6.75 25.55 18.69
N LYS A 809 -7.00 24.27 19.02
CA LYS A 809 -8.16 23.72 19.74
C LYS A 809 -9.49 23.91 19.02
N THR A 810 -9.79 25.10 18.55
CA THR A 810 -10.96 25.43 17.74
C THR A 810 -10.51 25.91 16.38
N ILE A 811 -10.77 25.12 15.34
CA ILE A 811 -10.41 25.46 13.97
C ILE A 811 -11.62 26.02 13.21
N ASP A 812 -11.33 26.96 12.30
CA ASP A 812 -12.25 27.38 11.26
C ASP A 812 -11.78 26.82 9.92
N PRO A 813 -12.46 25.80 9.38
CA PRO A 813 -12.06 25.20 8.10
C PRO A 813 -12.64 25.99 6.91
N SER A 814 -13.31 27.12 7.13
CA SER A 814 -13.98 27.86 6.04
C SER A 814 -12.98 28.22 4.95
N ALA A 815 -13.31 27.81 3.73
CA ALA A 815 -12.53 28.12 2.53
C ALA A 815 -12.43 29.66 2.35
N ASP A 816 -11.22 30.15 2.05
CA ASP A 816 -10.95 31.59 1.95
C ASP A 816 -11.41 32.22 0.62
N GLY A 817 -11.85 31.39 -0.32
CA GLY A 817 -12.31 31.80 -1.64
C GLY A 817 -11.16 32.23 -2.54
N ASN A 818 -9.96 31.68 -2.33
CA ASN A 818 -8.78 31.98 -3.11
C ASN A 818 -8.98 31.75 -4.61
N TRP A 819 -9.79 30.79 -5.01
CA TRP A 819 -10.04 30.51 -6.42
C TRP A 819 -11.51 30.39 -6.80
N LYS A 820 -11.78 30.68 -8.07
CA LYS A 820 -13.09 30.50 -8.72
C LYS A 820 -12.93 30.29 -10.22
N PHE A 821 -14.01 29.91 -10.90
CA PHE A 821 -14.01 29.97 -12.36
C PHE A 821 -14.09 31.42 -12.86
N ALA A 822 -13.43 31.69 -13.99
CA ALA A 822 -13.75 32.86 -14.80
C ALA A 822 -15.21 32.76 -15.29
N ALA A 823 -15.78 33.86 -15.78
CA ALA A 823 -17.19 33.93 -16.17
C ALA A 823 -17.60 32.76 -17.09
N LEU A 824 -18.50 31.90 -16.59
CA LEU A 824 -18.96 30.72 -17.31
C LEU A 824 -19.95 31.12 -18.44
N PRO A 825 -19.91 30.46 -19.62
CA PRO A 825 -20.79 30.80 -20.72
C PRO A 825 -22.27 30.63 -20.36
N ALA A 826 -23.04 31.72 -20.42
CA ALA A 826 -24.49 31.71 -20.11
C ALA A 826 -25.32 30.80 -21.04
N SER A 827 -24.79 30.47 -22.23
CA SER A 827 -25.39 29.59 -23.23
C SER A 827 -25.28 28.09 -22.90
N ALA A 828 -24.36 27.71 -22.00
CA ALA A 828 -24.07 26.31 -21.66
C ALA A 828 -24.64 25.94 -20.30
N THR A 829 -25.18 24.72 -20.19
CA THR A 829 -25.48 24.13 -18.87
C THR A 829 -24.26 23.33 -18.44
N ILE A 830 -23.46 23.87 -17.54
CA ILE A 830 -22.24 23.19 -17.08
C ILE A 830 -22.64 22.27 -15.93
N VAL A 831 -22.38 20.98 -16.10
CA VAL A 831 -22.79 19.92 -15.16
C VAL A 831 -21.59 19.13 -14.68
N PHE A 832 -21.73 18.53 -13.51
CA PHE A 832 -20.76 17.58 -12.94
C PHE A 832 -21.50 16.60 -12.03
N GLU A 833 -20.82 15.52 -11.66
CA GLU A 833 -21.34 14.54 -10.72
C GLU A 833 -20.60 14.62 -9.39
N SER A 834 -21.33 14.47 -8.29
CA SER A 834 -20.80 14.38 -6.93
C SER A 834 -21.68 13.44 -6.08
N SER A 835 -21.32 13.17 -4.83
CA SER A 835 -22.17 12.39 -3.93
C SER A 835 -23.59 12.95 -3.91
N LYS A 836 -24.59 12.08 -3.86
CA LYS A 836 -25.99 12.50 -3.64
C LYS A 836 -26.18 13.21 -2.30
N GLN A 837 -25.34 12.91 -1.31
CA GLN A 837 -25.39 13.58 -0.01
C GLN A 837 -25.06 15.08 -0.11
N ALA A 838 -24.35 15.50 -1.17
CA ALA A 838 -23.94 16.88 -1.36
C ALA A 838 -25.13 17.85 -1.52
N GLU A 839 -26.30 17.36 -1.91
CA GLU A 839 -27.54 18.16 -1.96
C GLU A 839 -27.84 18.86 -0.63
N LYS A 840 -27.50 18.22 0.49
CA LYS A 840 -27.77 18.72 1.85
C LYS A 840 -26.88 19.89 2.25
N VAL A 841 -25.74 20.07 1.58
CA VAL A 841 -24.74 21.08 1.92
C VAL A 841 -24.58 22.14 0.83
N ILE A 842 -25.48 22.19 -0.16
CA ILE A 842 -25.49 23.24 -1.18
C ILE A 842 -25.69 24.60 -0.47
N PRO A 843 -24.79 25.58 -0.66
CA PRO A 843 -24.97 26.91 -0.10
C PRO A 843 -26.25 27.57 -0.64
N ALA A 844 -27.06 28.16 0.24
CA ALA A 844 -28.36 28.76 -0.14
C ALA A 844 -28.25 29.85 -1.23
N ASN A 845 -27.11 30.54 -1.31
CA ASN A 845 -26.78 31.56 -2.31
C ASN A 845 -25.60 31.16 -3.21
N GLY A 846 -25.33 29.86 -3.35
CA GLY A 846 -24.21 29.33 -4.14
C GLY A 846 -24.47 29.27 -5.65
N SER A 847 -23.40 29.11 -6.42
CA SER A 847 -23.43 28.88 -7.88
C SER A 847 -23.87 27.45 -8.25
N ILE A 848 -23.77 26.51 -7.30
CA ILE A 848 -24.06 25.08 -7.49
C ILE A 848 -25.53 24.78 -7.24
N LYS A 849 -26.13 23.94 -8.08
CA LYS A 849 -27.52 23.43 -7.93
C LYS A 849 -27.60 21.94 -8.22
N TYR A 850 -28.37 21.22 -7.43
CA TYR A 850 -28.75 19.84 -7.74
C TYR A 850 -29.72 19.82 -8.93
N VAL A 851 -29.47 18.95 -9.91
CA VAL A 851 -30.27 18.85 -11.14
C VAL A 851 -30.84 17.46 -11.40
N GLY A 852 -30.55 16.47 -10.54
CA GLY A 852 -31.16 15.13 -10.59
C GLY A 852 -30.17 14.01 -10.30
N GLU A 853 -30.60 12.77 -10.47
CA GLU A 853 -29.72 11.60 -10.31
C GLU A 853 -28.65 11.58 -11.41
N GLY A 854 -27.41 11.29 -11.02
CA GLY A 854 -26.27 11.04 -11.89
C GLY A 854 -26.10 9.56 -12.22
N THR A 855 -24.93 9.19 -12.73
CA THR A 855 -24.58 7.79 -13.00
C THR A 855 -24.29 7.01 -11.70
N ASP A 856 -24.49 5.70 -11.69
CA ASP A 856 -24.01 4.77 -10.64
C ASP A 856 -24.24 5.19 -9.16
N GLY A 857 -25.32 5.95 -8.89
CA GLY A 857 -25.69 6.43 -7.54
C GLY A 857 -25.17 7.81 -7.16
N PHE A 858 -24.42 8.48 -8.06
CA PHE A 858 -24.04 9.88 -7.90
C PHE A 858 -25.26 10.81 -8.02
N GLY A 859 -25.15 12.01 -7.43
CA GLY A 859 -26.00 13.14 -7.76
C GLY A 859 -25.41 13.95 -8.91
N LYS A 860 -26.27 14.45 -9.79
CA LYS A 860 -25.90 15.37 -10.86
C LYS A 860 -26.14 16.80 -10.41
N TYR A 861 -25.14 17.64 -10.59
CA TYR A 861 -25.13 19.04 -10.20
C TYR A 861 -24.83 19.93 -11.40
N SER A 862 -25.23 21.19 -11.32
CA SER A 862 -24.86 22.25 -12.27
C SER A 862 -24.19 23.41 -11.56
N ILE A 863 -23.33 24.14 -12.25
CA ILE A 863 -22.65 25.34 -11.74
C ILE A 863 -22.84 26.51 -12.73
N LYS A 864 -22.94 27.74 -12.21
CA LYS A 864 -23.14 28.96 -12.99
C LYS A 864 -22.21 30.09 -12.60
#